data_AF-A0A8C8Y1S5-F1
#
_entry.id   AF-A0A8C8Y1S5-F1
#
_cell.length_a   1.000
_cell.length_b   1.000
_cell.length_c   1.000
_cell.angle_alpha   90.00
_cell.angle_beta   90.00
_cell.angle_gamma   90.00
#
_symmetry.space_group_name_H-M   'P 1'
#
loop_
_entity.id
_entity.type
_entity.pdbx_description
1 polymer ?
#
loop_
_entity_poly.entity_id
_entity_poly.type
_entity_poly.pdbx_seq_one_letter_code
_entity_poly.pdbx_strand_id
1 'polypeptide(L)'
;MKLPLLLWALLLLLLATVPGPGPGPAAGAKGTCSHRCGDRDGLCSCHPTCSGLNTCCSDFRDFCLEISPYSGSMMGGKDFVVQHLNWFNPTDGVICRFKESIQTLGHVDSSGRVHCVSPLLYETGRIPFTLSMDNGRSFPRSGTWLAVHPSKVSETEKSQLVNETQWQYYGTADTTGNLTLTWQASALPTETVTIELWGYEETGKPYSGEWTAKWSYLYPLVTNIPNSGFFNFTPKPAPQKYQRWEVGALRIINSKYYAGEKDVHALWSNEHALAWHLGDDFQEDPVAWARAQCLAWEELEDQLPNFLEELPDCPCTLAQAQADSGRFHTDYGCDIERGSVCTYHPGAVHCVRSVQASPRYASGQQCCYTAAGTQLLTADSTGGSTPDRGHDWGAPPFRTPPRVPGLSHWLYDVISFYHCCLWAPDCSRYMRRRPSSDCRSYRPPRLASAFGDPHFITFDGANFTFNGRGEYVLLEATLTNLRVQGRAEPGTTPEGTRDRGTGLTAVAVQEGNSDVVEVRLAGGAGVLQVLLNQEVLSFTEQSWMDLNGMFLSAAAGDSVSIMLSSGAGLEVSVQGPFLSVAVLLPEKFLTHTRGLLGTLNDDPTDDFTLRNGKVLPLSSSSRELFRFGADWAVENASSLLTYDSWFLVNNFLYQPKHDHTFQPLFPEETTPNPSQATEAAELCGDNHFCRFDVMATGSLSVGNATRMAHQWHQHRVQSLKPVRSCGWLAPPPNGLKEGISYLMGSTVHFHCNSGYSLVGAEASTCQADGTWSRPTPVCQPGRSYAVLLSIIFGGLAVVALVALVYVLLRRRKSNMASWGSQP
;
A
#
# COMPACT_ATOMS: atom_id res chain seq x y z
N MET A 1 -28.00 25.09 -52.83
CA MET A 1 -29.06 25.71 -52.00
C MET A 1 -29.25 24.85 -50.78
N LYS A 2 -29.04 25.41 -49.57
CA LYS A 2 -29.57 24.99 -48.26
C LYS A 2 -29.59 23.45 -47.97
N LEU A 3 -28.98 22.91 -46.93
CA LEU A 3 -28.91 23.48 -45.59
C LEU A 3 -28.01 22.59 -44.70
N PRO A 4 -26.88 23.11 -44.22
CA PRO A 4 -25.94 22.47 -43.31
C PRO A 4 -26.45 22.51 -41.86
N LEU A 5 -27.65 21.98 -41.63
CA LEU A 5 -28.32 22.06 -40.32
C LEU A 5 -28.19 20.77 -39.49
N LEU A 6 -27.73 19.65 -40.08
CA LEU A 6 -27.55 18.39 -39.35
C LEU A 6 -26.18 18.22 -38.68
N LEU A 7 -25.11 18.85 -39.18
CA LEU A 7 -23.79 18.74 -38.53
C LEU A 7 -23.66 19.61 -37.28
N TRP A 8 -24.41 20.71 -37.19
CA TRP A 8 -24.40 21.57 -35.99
C TRP A 8 -25.29 21.01 -34.87
N ALA A 9 -26.34 20.26 -35.19
CA ALA A 9 -27.18 19.60 -34.17
C ALA A 9 -26.47 18.44 -33.47
N LEU A 10 -25.60 17.69 -34.18
CA LEU A 10 -24.81 16.62 -33.55
C LEU A 10 -23.67 17.16 -32.68
N LEU A 11 -23.08 18.30 -33.04
CA LEU A 11 -22.01 18.92 -32.23
C LEU A 11 -22.54 19.53 -30.92
N LEU A 12 -23.80 20.01 -30.92
CA LEU A 12 -24.46 20.55 -29.73
C LEU A 12 -24.96 19.46 -28.75
N LEU A 13 -25.23 18.25 -29.22
CA LEU A 13 -25.62 17.11 -28.37
C LEU A 13 -24.41 16.40 -27.71
N LEU A 14 -23.20 16.56 -28.25
CA LEU A 14 -21.96 16.01 -27.69
C LEU A 14 -21.23 16.96 -26.72
N LEU A 15 -21.68 18.21 -26.60
CA LEU A 15 -21.14 19.19 -25.62
C LEU A 15 -21.94 19.27 -24.31
N ALA A 16 -22.95 18.41 -24.12
CA ALA A 16 -23.88 18.50 -22.99
C ALA A 16 -23.66 17.46 -21.86
N THR A 17 -22.47 16.85 -21.74
CA THR A 17 -22.16 15.92 -20.61
C THR A 17 -20.80 16.14 -19.96
N VAL A 18 -20.17 17.30 -20.16
CA VAL A 18 -19.19 17.78 -19.17
C VAL A 18 -20.00 18.44 -18.06
N PRO A 19 -19.88 18.04 -16.78
CA PRO A 19 -20.37 18.86 -15.69
C PRO A 19 -19.67 20.21 -15.85
N GLY A 20 -20.41 21.25 -16.25
CA GLY A 20 -19.89 22.60 -16.13
C GLY A 20 -19.46 22.82 -14.68
N PRO A 21 -18.53 23.76 -14.40
CA PRO A 21 -18.31 24.19 -13.03
C PRO A 21 -19.69 24.48 -12.46
N GLY A 22 -20.06 23.83 -11.35
CA GLY A 22 -21.28 24.16 -10.63
C GLY A 22 -21.32 25.69 -10.41
N PRO A 23 -22.50 26.29 -10.27
CA PRO A 23 -22.61 27.73 -10.06
C PRO A 23 -21.65 28.11 -8.93
N GLY A 24 -20.59 28.86 -9.28
CA GLY A 24 -19.60 29.29 -8.32
C GLY A 24 -20.31 30.03 -7.18
N PRO A 25 -19.85 29.88 -5.93
CA PRO A 25 -20.44 30.58 -4.81
C PRO A 25 -20.52 32.08 -5.16
N ALA A 26 -21.68 32.69 -4.89
CA ALA A 26 -21.86 34.12 -5.04
C ALA A 26 -20.65 34.82 -4.39
N ALA A 27 -19.98 35.69 -5.15
CA ALA A 27 -18.73 36.33 -4.72
C ALA A 27 -18.90 36.91 -3.30
N GLY A 28 -18.34 36.23 -2.31
CA GLY A 28 -18.39 36.67 -0.92
C GLY A 28 -17.78 38.06 -0.81
N ALA A 29 -18.23 38.86 0.16
CA ALA A 29 -17.66 40.19 0.36
C ALA A 29 -16.13 40.10 0.52
N LYS A 30 -15.38 40.99 -0.14
CA LYS A 30 -13.91 40.91 -0.28
C LYS A 30 -13.10 41.04 1.03
N GLY A 31 -13.77 41.12 2.19
CA GLY A 31 -13.18 41.22 3.53
C GLY A 31 -13.59 40.11 4.50
N THR A 32 -14.16 39.00 4.01
CA THR A 32 -14.57 37.84 4.81
C THR A 32 -14.14 36.53 4.13
N CYS A 33 -13.92 35.48 4.93
CA CYS A 33 -13.67 34.12 4.46
C CYS A 33 -14.91 33.25 4.25
N SER A 34 -16.11 33.78 4.46
CA SER A 34 -17.37 33.10 4.13
C SER A 34 -17.39 32.66 2.65
N HIS A 35 -17.50 31.35 2.42
CA HIS A 35 -17.42 30.70 1.10
C HIS A 35 -16.10 30.91 0.32
N ARG A 36 -15.02 31.32 0.98
CA ARG A 36 -13.77 31.75 0.33
C ARG A 36 -12.50 31.06 0.86
N CYS A 37 -12.65 29.96 1.58
CA CYS A 37 -11.49 29.22 2.09
C CYS A 37 -10.62 28.69 0.95
N GLY A 38 -9.33 28.98 1.01
CA GLY A 38 -8.39 28.75 -0.10
C GLY A 38 -8.16 29.98 -0.99
N ASP A 39 -8.98 31.03 -0.92
CA ASP A 39 -8.82 32.21 -1.78
C ASP A 39 -7.69 33.13 -1.30
N ARG A 40 -6.91 33.66 -2.25
CA ARG A 40 -5.89 34.70 -1.99
C ARG A 40 -6.36 36.12 -2.28
N ASP A 41 -7.38 36.26 -3.13
CA ASP A 41 -7.84 37.55 -3.62
C ASP A 41 -8.54 38.36 -2.51
N GLY A 42 -8.62 39.69 -2.65
CA GLY A 42 -9.37 40.55 -1.72
C GLY A 42 -8.50 41.48 -0.87
N LEU A 43 -9.10 42.07 0.17
CA LEU A 43 -8.42 42.99 1.11
C LEU A 43 -7.58 42.23 2.15
N CYS A 44 -7.89 40.95 2.35
CA CYS A 44 -7.23 40.00 3.24
C CYS A 44 -7.33 38.61 2.60
N SER A 45 -6.49 37.67 3.04
CA SER A 45 -6.39 36.33 2.46
C SER A 45 -7.15 35.29 3.28
N CYS A 46 -7.71 34.29 2.60
CA CYS A 46 -8.35 33.11 3.17
C CYS A 46 -7.62 31.82 2.76
N HIS A 47 -6.46 31.96 2.12
CA HIS A 47 -5.54 30.87 1.79
C HIS A 47 -4.68 30.49 3.01
N PRO A 48 -4.36 29.20 3.24
CA PRO A 48 -3.64 28.73 4.44
C PRO A 48 -2.32 29.47 4.76
N THR A 49 -1.61 29.92 3.73
CA THR A 49 -0.35 30.68 3.86
C THR A 49 -0.51 32.05 4.52
N CYS A 50 -1.74 32.57 4.66
CA CYS A 50 -1.99 33.89 5.24
C CYS A 50 -1.50 34.00 6.69
N SER A 51 -1.49 32.89 7.43
CA SER A 51 -1.13 32.87 8.85
C SER A 51 0.33 33.27 9.05
N GLY A 52 1.25 32.66 8.32
CA GLY A 52 2.67 32.98 8.40
C GLY A 52 3.06 34.30 7.71
N LEU A 53 2.21 34.83 6.82
CA LEU A 53 2.37 36.15 6.20
C LEU A 53 1.73 37.28 7.00
N ASN A 54 0.93 36.95 8.02
CA ASN A 54 0.11 37.89 8.80
C ASN A 54 -0.84 38.72 7.90
N THR A 55 -1.51 38.04 6.95
CA THR A 55 -2.43 38.64 5.98
C THR A 55 -3.83 38.04 6.01
N CYS A 56 -4.13 37.19 6.99
CA CYS A 56 -5.44 36.53 7.08
C CYS A 56 -6.57 37.53 7.30
N CYS A 57 -7.76 37.22 6.78
CA CYS A 57 -8.97 37.90 7.23
C CYS A 57 -9.20 37.64 8.72
N SER A 58 -9.80 38.61 9.41
CA SER A 58 -10.05 38.52 10.86
C SER A 58 -10.97 37.35 11.24
N ASP A 59 -11.79 36.89 10.30
CA ASP A 59 -12.75 35.80 10.44
C ASP A 59 -12.27 34.48 9.81
N PHE A 60 -10.97 34.36 9.46
CA PHE A 60 -10.42 33.17 8.79
C PHE A 60 -10.76 31.87 9.54
N ARG A 61 -10.53 31.83 10.86
CA ARG A 61 -10.81 30.64 11.68
C ARG A 61 -12.30 30.40 11.93
N ASP A 62 -13.15 31.40 11.71
CA ASP A 62 -14.61 31.26 11.87
C ASP A 62 -15.26 30.56 10.67
N PHE A 63 -14.61 30.62 9.50
CA PHE A 63 -15.12 30.08 8.24
C PHE A 63 -14.28 28.93 7.66
N CYS A 64 -12.96 28.95 7.85
CA CYS A 64 -12.04 27.91 7.41
C CYS A 64 -11.71 27.03 8.60
N LEU A 65 -12.45 25.92 8.69
CA LEU A 65 -12.59 25.16 9.93
C LEU A 65 -11.40 24.23 10.15
N GLU A 66 -10.81 24.37 11.33
CA GLU A 66 -9.95 23.36 11.94
C GLU A 66 -10.83 22.43 12.80
N ILE A 67 -10.50 21.14 12.84
CA ILE A 67 -11.29 20.14 13.58
C ILE A 67 -10.39 19.22 14.40
N SER A 68 -10.93 18.67 15.50
CA SER A 68 -10.26 17.60 16.24
C SER A 68 -11.27 16.64 16.86
N PRO A 69 -11.06 15.32 16.74
CA PRO A 69 -10.09 14.70 15.84
C PRO A 69 -10.37 15.03 14.36
N TYR A 70 -9.34 15.00 13.50
CA TYR A 70 -9.46 15.33 12.07
C TYR A 70 -9.73 14.12 11.18
N SER A 71 -9.65 12.92 11.75
CA SER A 71 -9.80 11.66 11.04
C SER A 71 -10.70 10.65 11.77
N GLY A 72 -11.18 9.65 11.02
CA GLY A 72 -11.92 8.53 11.57
C GLY A 72 -12.31 7.49 10.51
N SER A 73 -12.87 6.38 10.97
CA SER A 73 -13.27 5.28 10.09
C SER A 73 -14.23 5.74 9.00
N MET A 74 -14.03 5.26 7.77
CA MET A 74 -15.02 5.40 6.71
C MET A 74 -16.37 4.77 7.09
N MET A 75 -16.43 3.86 8.07
CA MET A 75 -17.72 3.32 8.58
C MET A 75 -18.56 4.36 9.36
N GLY A 76 -18.00 5.54 9.63
CA GLY A 76 -18.71 6.65 10.25
C GLY A 76 -18.85 6.53 11.76
N GLY A 77 -19.61 7.45 12.34
CA GLY A 77 -19.90 7.50 13.77
C GLY A 77 -18.85 8.18 14.64
N LYS A 78 -17.80 8.77 14.07
CA LYS A 78 -16.82 9.55 14.84
C LYS A 78 -17.38 10.92 15.18
N ASP A 79 -17.45 11.24 16.47
CA ASP A 79 -17.76 12.59 16.95
C ASP A 79 -16.49 13.45 16.95
N PHE A 80 -16.57 14.65 16.36
CA PHE A 80 -15.46 15.59 16.31
C PHE A 80 -15.89 17.03 16.54
N VAL A 81 -14.98 17.82 17.10
CA VAL A 81 -15.19 19.20 17.51
C VAL A 81 -14.66 20.14 16.42
N VAL A 82 -15.47 21.14 16.08
CA VAL A 82 -15.02 22.29 15.27
C VAL A 82 -14.24 23.24 16.18
N GLN A 83 -12.94 23.34 15.92
CA GLN A 83 -12.04 24.16 16.72
C GLN A 83 -12.34 25.64 16.51
N HIS A 84 -12.08 26.44 17.54
CA HIS A 84 -12.21 27.90 17.53
C HIS A 84 -13.62 28.46 17.27
N LEU A 85 -14.64 27.61 17.10
CA LEU A 85 -16.03 28.01 16.92
C LEU A 85 -16.86 27.67 18.18
N ASN A 86 -17.18 28.69 18.96
CA ASN A 86 -18.11 28.58 20.09
C ASN A 86 -19.47 29.20 19.74
N TRP A 87 -20.55 28.56 20.19
CA TRP A 87 -21.91 28.97 19.89
C TRP A 87 -22.83 28.87 21.11
N PHE A 88 -23.37 30.00 21.54
CA PHE A 88 -24.26 30.09 22.71
C PHE A 88 -25.67 30.58 22.37
N ASN A 89 -25.93 30.87 21.08
CA ASN A 89 -27.25 31.31 20.62
C ASN A 89 -28.17 30.09 20.40
N PRO A 90 -29.49 30.24 20.59
CA PRO A 90 -30.44 29.18 20.27
C PRO A 90 -30.30 28.79 18.79
N THR A 91 -29.96 27.53 18.53
CA THR A 91 -29.81 27.00 17.17
C THR A 91 -31.15 26.52 16.64
N ASP A 92 -31.48 26.96 15.43
CA ASP A 92 -32.16 26.06 14.50
C ASP A 92 -31.06 25.06 14.04
N GLY A 93 -31.13 23.79 14.48
CA GLY A 93 -30.28 22.62 14.15
C GLY A 93 -28.88 22.83 13.50
N VAL A 94 -27.82 22.30 14.13
CA VAL A 94 -26.48 22.17 13.51
C VAL A 94 -26.52 21.05 12.45
N ILE A 95 -26.09 21.36 11.22
CA ILE A 95 -26.01 20.38 10.13
C ILE A 95 -24.61 20.37 9.52
N CYS A 96 -24.00 19.18 9.48
CA CYS A 96 -22.69 18.96 8.89
C CYS A 96 -22.87 18.23 7.55
N ARG A 97 -22.39 18.83 6.46
CA ARG A 97 -22.64 18.36 5.11
C ARG A 97 -21.35 17.95 4.41
N PHE A 98 -21.17 16.65 4.21
CA PHE A 98 -20.01 16.02 3.58
C PHE A 98 -20.29 15.75 2.10
N LYS A 99 -19.28 15.92 1.25
CA LYS A 99 -19.40 15.76 -0.21
C LYS A 99 -20.59 16.51 -0.83
N GLU A 100 -20.93 17.66 -0.27
CA GLU A 100 -22.05 18.51 -0.70
C GLU A 100 -23.47 17.90 -0.56
N SER A 101 -23.62 16.60 -0.32
CA SER A 101 -24.92 15.91 -0.33
C SER A 101 -25.24 15.11 0.92
N ILE A 102 -24.24 14.65 1.70
CA ILE A 102 -24.45 13.78 2.86
C ILE A 102 -24.55 14.65 4.10
N GLN A 103 -25.73 14.72 4.71
CA GLN A 103 -25.98 15.56 5.89
C GLN A 103 -26.07 14.71 7.15
N THR A 104 -25.35 15.13 8.19
CA THR A 104 -25.44 14.58 9.54
C THR A 104 -25.89 15.65 10.52
N LEU A 105 -26.57 15.22 11.58
CA LEU A 105 -26.98 16.11 12.67
C LEU A 105 -25.77 16.36 13.58
N GLY A 106 -25.37 17.62 13.68
CA GLY A 106 -24.40 18.07 14.68
C GLY A 106 -25.08 18.41 16.00
N HIS A 107 -24.28 18.77 17.00
CA HIS A 107 -24.79 19.25 18.27
C HIS A 107 -23.85 20.29 18.89
N VAL A 108 -24.32 20.97 19.94
CA VAL A 108 -23.52 21.90 20.72
C VAL A 108 -23.45 21.38 22.14
N ASP A 109 -22.24 21.27 22.70
CA ASP A 109 -22.05 20.78 24.06
C ASP A 109 -22.35 21.86 25.12
N SER A 110 -22.28 21.47 26.40
CA SER A 110 -22.55 22.39 27.52
C SER A 110 -21.56 23.56 27.63
N SER A 111 -20.40 23.46 26.96
CA SER A 111 -19.38 24.52 26.90
C SER A 111 -19.55 25.40 25.66
N GLY A 112 -20.57 25.16 24.84
CA GLY A 112 -20.83 25.91 23.60
C GLY A 112 -20.00 25.44 22.41
N ARG A 113 -19.26 24.33 22.50
CA ARG A 113 -18.45 23.82 21.38
C ARG A 113 -19.35 23.14 20.37
N VAL A 114 -19.06 23.33 19.09
CA VAL A 114 -19.83 22.73 17.99
C VAL A 114 -19.23 21.38 17.62
N HIS A 115 -20.08 20.36 17.56
CA HIS A 115 -19.74 18.98 17.23
C HIS A 115 -20.43 18.53 15.94
N CYS A 116 -19.72 17.70 15.18
CA CYS A 116 -20.23 16.97 14.04
C CYS A 116 -19.97 15.47 14.23
N VAL A 117 -20.84 14.64 13.66
CA VAL A 117 -20.63 13.19 13.57
C VAL A 117 -20.32 12.82 12.13
N SER A 118 -19.23 12.09 11.91
CA SER A 118 -18.84 11.62 10.58
C SER A 118 -19.90 10.63 10.05
N PRO A 119 -20.36 10.74 8.80
CA PRO A 119 -21.33 9.81 8.22
C PRO A 119 -20.70 8.48 7.86
N LEU A 120 -21.53 7.48 7.54
CA LEU A 120 -21.07 6.31 6.81
C LEU A 120 -20.60 6.71 5.40
N LEU A 121 -19.33 6.44 5.14
CA LEU A 121 -18.63 6.65 3.88
C LEU A 121 -18.24 5.29 3.29
N TYR A 122 -18.07 5.27 1.97
CA TYR A 122 -17.67 4.07 1.21
C TYR A 122 -16.35 4.35 0.49
N GLU A 123 -15.53 5.22 1.08
CA GLU A 123 -14.31 5.75 0.47
C GLU A 123 -13.35 6.26 1.56
N THR A 124 -12.07 6.31 1.20
CA THR A 124 -10.97 6.85 1.99
C THR A 124 -10.45 8.15 1.38
N GLY A 125 -9.67 8.90 2.17
CA GLY A 125 -9.02 10.14 1.75
C GLY A 125 -9.70 11.39 2.28
N ARG A 126 -9.28 12.56 1.75
CA ARG A 126 -9.75 13.87 2.21
C ARG A 126 -11.15 14.18 1.65
N ILE A 127 -12.13 14.30 2.54
CA ILE A 127 -13.52 14.57 2.25
C ILE A 127 -13.87 16.02 2.63
N PRO A 128 -14.22 16.88 1.67
CA PRO A 128 -14.67 18.23 2.00
C PRO A 128 -16.01 18.18 2.75
N PHE A 129 -16.14 19.00 3.78
CA PHE A 129 -17.39 19.20 4.49
C PHE A 129 -17.69 20.69 4.71
N THR A 130 -18.98 20.98 4.88
CA THR A 130 -19.48 22.32 5.17
C THR A 130 -20.40 22.30 6.38
N LEU A 131 -20.47 23.41 7.11
CA LEU A 131 -21.22 23.51 8.36
C LEU A 131 -22.32 24.57 8.27
N SER A 132 -23.53 24.18 8.65
CA SER A 132 -24.70 25.04 8.83
C SER A 132 -25.04 25.18 10.32
N MET A 133 -25.36 26.42 10.72
CA MET A 133 -25.84 26.78 12.07
C MET A 133 -27.27 27.32 12.03
N ASP A 134 -27.97 27.12 10.91
CA ASP A 134 -29.30 27.68 10.60
C ASP A 134 -30.24 26.61 9.99
N ASN A 135 -30.13 25.38 10.49
CA ASN A 135 -30.90 24.22 10.08
C ASN A 135 -30.85 23.95 8.56
N GLY A 136 -29.65 24.05 7.99
CA GLY A 136 -29.36 23.72 6.60
C GLY A 136 -29.73 24.79 5.59
N ARG A 137 -30.13 26.00 6.03
CA ARG A 137 -30.47 27.10 5.09
C ARG A 137 -29.22 27.66 4.40
N SER A 138 -28.09 27.74 5.09
CA SER A 138 -26.81 28.18 4.53
C SER A 138 -25.63 27.37 5.05
N PHE A 139 -24.57 27.30 4.25
CA PHE A 139 -23.34 26.55 4.55
C PHE A 139 -22.09 27.41 4.30
N PRO A 140 -21.89 28.50 5.07
CA PRO A 140 -20.83 29.47 4.79
C PRO A 140 -19.43 29.00 5.23
N ARG A 141 -19.35 27.98 6.09
CA ARG A 141 -18.11 27.47 6.66
C ARG A 141 -17.72 26.15 6.01
N SER A 142 -16.43 25.94 5.81
CA SER A 142 -15.87 24.75 5.15
C SER A 142 -14.63 24.24 5.86
N GLY A 143 -14.48 22.92 5.88
CA GLY A 143 -13.29 22.23 6.36
C GLY A 143 -13.11 20.91 5.63
N THR A 144 -12.12 20.12 6.08
CA THR A 144 -11.82 18.82 5.48
C THR A 144 -11.79 17.73 6.55
N TRP A 145 -12.42 16.60 6.27
CA TRP A 145 -12.45 15.40 7.08
C TRP A 145 -11.59 14.31 6.44
N LEU A 146 -10.75 13.59 7.19
CA LEU A 146 -9.99 12.46 6.66
C LEU A 146 -10.73 11.15 6.93
N ALA A 147 -11.27 10.53 5.88
CA ALA A 147 -11.88 9.20 5.96
C ALA A 147 -10.80 8.12 5.85
N VAL A 148 -10.77 7.21 6.82
CA VAL A 148 -9.70 6.22 7.00
C VAL A 148 -10.23 4.81 6.82
N HIS A 149 -9.40 3.94 6.22
CA HIS A 149 -9.68 2.52 6.08
C HIS A 149 -9.99 1.88 7.45
N PRO A 150 -11.00 1.00 7.56
CA PRO A 150 -11.44 0.41 8.84
C PRO A 150 -10.30 -0.15 9.69
N SER A 151 -9.45 -1.01 9.12
CA SER A 151 -8.34 -1.64 9.84
C SER A 151 -7.21 -0.67 10.24
N LYS A 152 -7.20 0.55 9.69
CA LYS A 152 -6.11 1.53 9.87
C LYS A 152 -6.41 2.62 10.92
N VAL A 153 -7.63 2.67 11.44
CA VAL A 153 -8.03 3.58 12.53
C VAL A 153 -7.36 3.16 13.84
N SER A 154 -7.17 4.09 14.78
CA SER A 154 -6.58 3.79 16.10
C SER A 154 -7.39 2.75 16.87
N GLU A 155 -6.70 1.82 17.54
CA GLU A 155 -7.31 0.79 18.39
C GLU A 155 -8.06 1.39 19.59
N THR A 156 -7.72 2.60 20.02
CA THR A 156 -8.44 3.31 21.10
C THR A 156 -9.83 3.78 20.68
N GLU A 157 -10.12 3.77 19.39
CA GLU A 157 -11.35 4.29 18.79
C GLU A 157 -12.24 3.20 18.19
N LYS A 158 -11.85 1.93 18.38
CA LYS A 158 -12.58 0.76 17.91
C LYS A 158 -13.04 -0.10 19.08
N SER A 159 -13.95 -1.01 18.77
CA SER A 159 -14.18 -2.20 19.58
C SER A 159 -13.35 -3.37 19.07
N GLN A 160 -12.91 -4.24 19.97
CA GLN A 160 -12.02 -5.36 19.69
C GLN A 160 -12.72 -6.69 19.95
N LEU A 161 -12.57 -7.62 19.01
CA LEU A 161 -13.02 -9.00 19.14
C LEU A 161 -11.95 -9.77 19.92
N VAL A 162 -12.23 -10.12 21.18
CA VAL A 162 -11.30 -10.92 21.98
C VAL A 162 -11.23 -12.32 21.37
N ASN A 163 -10.01 -12.77 21.05
CA ASN A 163 -9.75 -14.01 20.33
C ASN A 163 -10.54 -14.08 19.01
N GLU A 164 -10.21 -13.18 18.08
CA GLU A 164 -10.90 -13.04 16.79
C GLU A 164 -11.04 -14.38 16.02
N THR A 165 -10.06 -15.27 16.13
CA THR A 165 -10.15 -16.63 15.55
C THR A 165 -11.37 -17.39 16.08
N GLN A 166 -11.69 -17.30 17.37
CA GLN A 166 -12.89 -17.96 17.92
C GLN A 166 -14.19 -17.41 17.32
N TRP A 167 -14.25 -16.12 17.01
CA TRP A 167 -15.40 -15.50 16.34
C TRP A 167 -15.55 -16.03 14.91
N GLN A 168 -14.45 -16.05 14.17
CA GLN A 168 -14.41 -16.40 12.75
C GLN A 168 -14.47 -17.92 12.48
N TYR A 169 -14.30 -18.77 13.50
CA TYR A 169 -14.40 -20.22 13.39
C TYR A 169 -15.55 -20.80 14.23
N TYR A 170 -16.37 -19.96 14.86
CA TYR A 170 -17.44 -20.41 15.74
C TYR A 170 -18.39 -21.39 15.03
N GLY A 171 -18.63 -22.55 15.64
CA GLY A 171 -19.46 -23.61 15.05
C GLY A 171 -18.67 -24.63 14.23
N THR A 172 -17.40 -24.38 13.92
CA THR A 172 -16.49 -25.40 13.39
C THR A 172 -16.00 -26.35 14.50
N ALA A 173 -15.33 -27.44 14.12
CA ALA A 173 -14.79 -28.41 15.07
C ALA A 173 -13.95 -27.71 16.17
N ASP A 174 -14.20 -28.08 17.42
CA ASP A 174 -13.51 -27.58 18.62
C ASP A 174 -13.66 -26.06 18.91
N THR A 175 -14.52 -25.34 18.17
CA THR A 175 -14.71 -23.89 18.37
C THR A 175 -16.13 -23.55 18.82
N THR A 176 -16.33 -23.48 20.14
CA THR A 176 -17.60 -23.12 20.78
C THR A 176 -17.37 -22.20 21.99
N GLY A 177 -18.43 -21.88 22.73
CA GLY A 177 -18.34 -21.15 24.01
C GLY A 177 -18.80 -19.71 23.90
N ASN A 178 -18.25 -18.85 24.76
CA ASN A 178 -18.66 -17.44 24.80
C ASN A 178 -17.70 -16.57 23.98
N LEU A 179 -18.26 -15.55 23.33
CA LEU A 179 -17.54 -14.54 22.59
C LEU A 179 -17.54 -13.22 23.37
N THR A 180 -16.38 -12.56 23.42
CA THR A 180 -16.17 -11.34 24.20
C THR A 180 -15.76 -10.17 23.31
N LEU A 181 -16.49 -9.07 23.40
CA LEU A 181 -16.21 -7.78 22.76
C LEU A 181 -15.71 -6.80 23.82
N THR A 182 -14.67 -6.04 23.53
CA THR A 182 -14.13 -5.00 24.43
C THR A 182 -13.98 -3.65 23.74
N TRP A 183 -14.13 -2.55 24.48
CA TRP A 183 -13.93 -1.20 23.96
C TRP A 183 -13.57 -0.23 25.10
N GLN A 184 -13.05 0.94 24.75
CA GLN A 184 -12.83 2.01 25.73
C GLN A 184 -14.16 2.72 26.03
N ALA A 185 -14.70 2.54 27.24
CA ALA A 185 -15.96 3.17 27.64
C ALA A 185 -15.93 4.70 27.51
N SER A 186 -14.77 5.34 27.70
CA SER A 186 -14.57 6.78 27.54
C SER A 186 -14.65 7.26 26.08
N ALA A 187 -14.42 6.40 25.10
CA ALA A 187 -14.52 6.75 23.69
C ALA A 187 -15.98 7.00 23.27
N LEU A 188 -16.94 6.43 24.01
CA LEU A 188 -18.37 6.68 23.85
C LEU A 188 -18.96 7.09 25.22
N PRO A 189 -18.88 8.37 25.61
CA PRO A 189 -19.21 8.83 26.97
C PRO A 189 -20.72 8.83 27.22
N THR A 190 -21.28 7.65 27.47
CA THR A 190 -22.70 7.40 27.76
C THR A 190 -22.86 6.41 28.91
N GLU A 191 -24.01 6.48 29.60
CA GLU A 191 -24.36 5.57 30.70
C GLU A 191 -24.72 4.16 30.19
N THR A 192 -25.48 4.08 29.09
CA THR A 192 -25.94 2.81 28.53
C THR A 192 -25.72 2.69 27.03
N VAL A 193 -25.37 1.49 26.58
CA VAL A 193 -25.06 1.18 25.19
C VAL A 193 -25.94 0.08 24.61
N THR A 194 -26.11 0.15 23.30
CA THR A 194 -26.71 -0.88 22.46
C THR A 194 -25.64 -1.41 21.52
N ILE A 195 -25.51 -2.73 21.44
CA ILE A 195 -24.55 -3.41 20.56
C ILE A 195 -25.36 -4.09 19.47
N GLU A 196 -24.98 -3.87 18.23
CA GLU A 196 -25.73 -4.32 17.06
C GLU A 196 -24.83 -4.84 15.96
N LEU A 197 -25.40 -5.72 15.12
CA LEU A 197 -24.72 -6.32 13.99
C LEU A 197 -25.14 -5.63 12.69
N TRP A 198 -24.14 -5.26 11.90
CA TRP A 198 -24.29 -4.77 10.54
C TRP A 198 -23.65 -5.75 9.56
N GLY A 199 -24.35 -6.03 8.47
CA GLY A 199 -23.87 -6.89 7.38
C GLY A 199 -23.49 -6.07 6.16
N TYR A 200 -22.41 -6.46 5.49
CA TYR A 200 -21.96 -5.86 4.24
C TYR A 200 -22.34 -6.76 3.05
N GLU A 201 -22.81 -6.16 1.96
CA GLU A 201 -23.09 -6.86 0.71
C GLU A 201 -22.79 -5.98 -0.50
N GLU A 202 -22.42 -6.60 -1.62
CA GLU A 202 -22.32 -5.96 -2.92
C GLU A 202 -23.27 -6.67 -3.90
N THR A 203 -24.20 -5.92 -4.48
CA THR A 203 -25.31 -6.47 -5.28
C THR A 203 -25.48 -5.75 -6.59
N GLY A 204 -26.14 -6.39 -7.55
CA GLY A 204 -26.28 -5.90 -8.92
C GLY A 204 -25.37 -6.63 -9.89
N LYS A 205 -25.31 -6.17 -11.14
CA LYS A 205 -24.51 -6.81 -12.18
C LYS A 205 -23.03 -6.42 -12.06
N PRO A 206 -22.08 -7.37 -11.95
CA PRO A 206 -20.66 -7.07 -11.86
C PRO A 206 -20.15 -6.17 -13.01
N TYR A 207 -19.23 -5.28 -12.66
CA TYR A 207 -18.61 -4.25 -13.51
C TYR A 207 -19.63 -3.41 -14.31
N SER A 208 -20.79 -3.13 -13.73
CA SER A 208 -21.82 -2.25 -14.28
C SER A 208 -22.16 -1.11 -13.32
N GLY A 209 -22.85 -0.08 -13.82
CA GLY A 209 -23.36 1.02 -12.98
C GLY A 209 -24.43 0.60 -11.97
N GLU A 210 -24.96 -0.64 -12.06
CA GLU A 210 -25.92 -1.21 -11.11
C GLU A 210 -25.21 -1.98 -9.97
N TRP A 211 -23.89 -2.19 -10.05
CA TRP A 211 -23.15 -2.85 -8.98
C TRP A 211 -22.94 -1.87 -7.83
N THR A 212 -23.55 -2.16 -6.69
CA THR A 212 -23.60 -1.25 -5.54
C THR A 212 -23.23 -1.94 -4.25
N ALA A 213 -22.47 -1.23 -3.43
CA ALA A 213 -22.09 -1.64 -2.08
C ALA A 213 -23.09 -1.13 -1.04
N LYS A 214 -23.37 -1.94 -0.03
CA LYS A 214 -24.35 -1.60 1.00
C LYS A 214 -24.03 -2.22 2.35
N TRP A 215 -24.01 -1.35 3.36
CA TRP A 215 -24.17 -1.74 4.76
C TRP A 215 -25.66 -1.81 5.14
N SER A 216 -26.05 -2.93 5.72
CA SER A 216 -27.41 -3.21 6.20
C SER A 216 -27.39 -3.51 7.69
N TYR A 217 -28.16 -2.75 8.47
CA TYR A 217 -28.45 -3.11 9.86
C TYR A 217 -29.22 -4.44 9.89
N LEU A 218 -28.78 -5.37 10.73
CA LEU A 218 -29.42 -6.68 10.85
C LEU A 218 -30.31 -6.74 12.10
N TYR A 219 -29.71 -6.70 13.29
CA TYR A 219 -30.40 -6.79 14.58
C TYR A 219 -29.49 -6.37 15.76
N PRO A 220 -30.05 -6.06 16.94
CA PRO A 220 -29.25 -5.79 18.12
C PRO A 220 -28.85 -7.10 18.80
N LEU A 221 -27.60 -7.21 19.24
CA LEU A 221 -27.16 -8.29 20.15
C LEU A 221 -27.69 -8.06 21.56
N VAL A 222 -27.66 -6.80 21.99
CA VAL A 222 -28.16 -6.37 23.29
C VAL A 222 -28.49 -4.89 23.28
N THR A 223 -29.48 -4.48 24.06
CA THR A 223 -29.94 -3.09 24.16
C THR A 223 -29.92 -2.63 25.61
N ASN A 224 -29.63 -1.34 25.84
CA ASN A 224 -29.74 -0.70 27.15
C ASN A 224 -28.93 -1.38 28.27
N ILE A 225 -27.70 -1.80 27.97
CA ILE A 225 -26.76 -2.32 28.98
C ILE A 225 -25.88 -1.19 29.53
N PRO A 226 -25.39 -1.28 30.77
CA PRO A 226 -24.39 -0.35 31.28
C PRO A 226 -23.14 -0.31 30.39
N ASN A 227 -22.58 0.88 30.18
CA ASN A 227 -21.33 1.04 29.43
C ASN A 227 -20.11 0.61 30.26
N SER A 228 -19.88 -0.70 30.35
CA SER A 228 -18.79 -1.29 31.13
C SER A 228 -17.48 -1.48 30.35
N GLY A 229 -17.44 -1.17 29.05
CA GLY A 229 -16.28 -1.40 28.19
C GLY A 229 -16.07 -2.86 27.76
N PHE A 230 -16.99 -3.77 28.12
CA PHE A 230 -16.95 -5.16 27.68
C PHE A 230 -18.34 -5.76 27.58
N PHE A 231 -18.50 -6.75 26.70
CA PHE A 231 -19.72 -7.54 26.55
C PHE A 231 -19.38 -8.99 26.23
N ASN A 232 -20.04 -9.93 26.91
CA ASN A 232 -19.81 -11.36 26.75
C ASN A 232 -21.14 -12.06 26.51
N PHE A 233 -21.21 -12.92 25.50
CA PHE A 233 -22.42 -13.66 25.17
C PHE A 233 -22.10 -15.01 24.54
N THR A 234 -23.08 -15.93 24.59
CA THR A 234 -23.04 -17.17 23.83
C THR A 234 -23.79 -16.95 22.51
N PRO A 235 -23.14 -17.11 21.35
CA PRO A 235 -23.78 -16.94 20.06
C PRO A 235 -24.98 -17.86 19.85
N LYS A 236 -25.95 -17.37 19.10
CA LYS A 236 -27.08 -18.15 18.59
C LYS A 236 -27.17 -17.92 17.09
N PRO A 237 -27.57 -18.95 16.30
CA PRO A 237 -27.84 -18.78 14.88
C PRO A 237 -28.76 -17.59 14.63
N ALA A 238 -28.45 -16.81 13.60
CA ALA A 238 -29.27 -15.68 13.24
C ALA A 238 -30.64 -16.15 12.71
N PRO A 239 -31.69 -15.29 12.77
CA PRO A 239 -32.93 -15.54 12.05
C PRO A 239 -32.67 -15.80 10.56
N GLN A 240 -33.39 -16.74 9.95
CA GLN A 240 -33.16 -17.20 8.56
C GLN A 240 -32.98 -16.08 7.53
N LYS A 241 -33.74 -14.99 7.65
CA LYS A 241 -33.63 -13.82 6.74
C LYS A 241 -32.25 -13.13 6.76
N TYR A 242 -31.45 -13.33 7.81
CA TYR A 242 -30.14 -12.72 8.00
C TYR A 242 -28.98 -13.68 7.78
N GLN A 243 -29.18 -14.99 7.77
CA GLN A 243 -28.09 -15.98 7.66
C GLN A 243 -27.28 -15.89 6.35
N ARG A 244 -27.75 -15.11 5.36
CA ARG A 244 -27.03 -14.86 4.10
C ARG A 244 -25.83 -13.91 4.21
N TRP A 245 -25.67 -13.20 5.33
CA TRP A 245 -24.56 -12.27 5.52
C TRP A 245 -23.38 -12.99 6.17
N GLU A 246 -22.28 -13.06 5.43
CA GLU A 246 -21.06 -13.78 5.83
C GLU A 246 -19.96 -12.82 6.29
N VAL A 247 -20.08 -11.54 5.95
CA VAL A 247 -19.14 -10.46 6.30
C VAL A 247 -19.89 -9.33 6.96
N GLY A 248 -19.36 -8.81 8.07
CA GLY A 248 -19.94 -7.68 8.76
C GLY A 248 -19.12 -7.17 9.92
N ALA A 249 -19.69 -6.23 10.66
CA ALA A 249 -19.04 -5.60 11.82
C ALA A 249 -20.07 -5.34 12.93
N LEU A 250 -19.56 -5.30 14.16
CA LEU A 250 -20.36 -4.88 15.32
C LEU A 250 -20.26 -3.38 15.49
N ARG A 251 -21.39 -2.75 15.82
CA ARG A 251 -21.48 -1.32 16.13
C ARG A 251 -22.01 -1.13 17.55
N ILE A 252 -21.40 -0.22 18.29
CA ILE A 252 -21.80 0.16 19.65
C ILE A 252 -22.28 1.60 19.61
N ILE A 253 -23.51 1.83 20.05
CA ILE A 253 -24.16 3.16 20.09
C ILE A 253 -24.75 3.44 21.46
N ASN A 254 -24.99 4.73 21.75
CA ASN A 254 -25.76 5.14 22.93
C ASN A 254 -27.22 4.63 22.82
N SER A 255 -27.75 4.04 23.89
CA SER A 255 -29.11 3.45 23.88
C SER A 255 -30.25 4.47 23.78
N LYS A 256 -29.97 5.77 23.82
CA LYS A 256 -30.96 6.81 23.51
C LYS A 256 -31.39 6.79 22.04
N TYR A 257 -30.52 6.30 21.15
CA TYR A 257 -30.80 6.13 19.72
C TYR A 257 -31.54 4.81 19.48
N TYR A 258 -32.33 4.74 18.42
CA TYR A 258 -32.95 3.47 18.05
C TYR A 258 -31.93 2.58 17.33
N ALA A 259 -32.07 1.26 17.48
CA ALA A 259 -31.16 0.32 16.83
C ALA A 259 -31.22 0.47 15.30
N GLY A 260 -30.05 0.52 14.66
CA GLY A 260 -29.91 0.76 13.22
C GLY A 260 -29.96 2.24 12.78
N GLU A 261 -30.07 3.19 13.71
CA GLU A 261 -30.05 4.62 13.38
C GLU A 261 -28.73 5.02 12.69
N LYS A 262 -28.81 5.72 11.55
CA LYS A 262 -27.61 6.08 10.76
C LYS A 262 -26.96 7.35 11.28
N ASP A 263 -25.66 7.48 11.02
CA ASP A 263 -24.90 8.72 11.22
C ASP A 263 -24.93 9.27 12.67
N VAL A 264 -24.93 8.36 13.66
CA VAL A 264 -24.86 8.64 15.10
C VAL A 264 -23.48 8.29 15.66
N HIS A 265 -23.10 8.91 16.79
CA HIS A 265 -21.85 8.60 17.47
C HIS A 265 -21.78 7.09 17.79
N ALA A 266 -20.78 6.41 17.24
CA ALA A 266 -20.64 4.97 17.29
C ALA A 266 -19.18 4.52 17.33
N LEU A 267 -18.95 3.37 17.96
CA LEU A 267 -17.71 2.60 17.85
C LEU A 267 -17.98 1.37 16.98
N TRP A 268 -17.02 0.99 16.15
CA TRP A 268 -17.12 -0.18 15.29
C TRP A 268 -16.04 -1.20 15.63
N SER A 269 -16.33 -2.49 15.42
CA SER A 269 -15.28 -3.49 15.22
C SER A 269 -14.72 -3.35 13.80
N ASN A 270 -13.56 -3.97 13.53
CA ASN A 270 -13.22 -4.25 12.14
C ASN A 270 -14.27 -5.21 11.53
N GLU A 271 -14.37 -5.18 10.20
CA GLU A 271 -15.05 -6.20 9.44
C GLU A 271 -14.41 -7.57 9.66
N HIS A 272 -15.23 -8.62 9.76
CA HIS A 272 -14.79 -9.99 9.99
C HIS A 272 -15.77 -11.00 9.41
N ALA A 273 -15.33 -12.25 9.29
CA ALA A 273 -16.19 -13.38 8.93
C ALA A 273 -17.20 -13.68 10.05
N LEU A 274 -18.47 -13.81 9.68
CA LEU A 274 -19.61 -13.96 10.59
C LEU A 274 -19.97 -15.42 10.89
N ALA A 275 -18.99 -16.31 11.09
CA ALA A 275 -19.25 -17.74 11.34
C ALA A 275 -20.23 -17.97 12.52
N TRP A 276 -20.06 -17.21 13.61
CA TRP A 276 -20.90 -17.25 14.81
C TRP A 276 -22.38 -16.87 14.59
N HIS A 277 -22.69 -16.25 13.45
CA HIS A 277 -24.02 -15.78 13.06
C HIS A 277 -24.73 -16.75 12.11
N LEU A 278 -23.98 -17.64 11.43
CA LEU A 278 -24.53 -18.55 10.43
C LEU A 278 -25.55 -19.55 11.01
N GLY A 279 -26.31 -20.16 10.10
CA GLY A 279 -27.41 -21.06 10.41
C GLY A 279 -26.99 -22.40 11.02
N ASP A 280 -28.00 -23.20 11.39
CA ASP A 280 -27.80 -24.55 11.91
C ASP A 280 -27.15 -25.48 10.88
N ASP A 281 -27.38 -25.25 9.58
CA ASP A 281 -26.76 -25.99 8.48
C ASP A 281 -25.23 -25.86 8.47
N PHE A 282 -24.70 -24.67 8.76
CA PHE A 282 -23.26 -24.47 8.94
C PHE A 282 -22.75 -25.18 10.20
N GLN A 283 -23.49 -25.18 11.31
CA GLN A 283 -23.05 -25.83 12.55
C GLN A 283 -23.13 -27.37 12.49
N GLU A 284 -24.08 -27.91 11.71
CA GLU A 284 -24.25 -29.35 11.50
C GLU A 284 -23.10 -29.94 10.67
N ASP A 285 -22.75 -29.30 9.55
CA ASP A 285 -21.61 -29.72 8.72
C ASP A 285 -20.90 -28.49 8.10
N PRO A 286 -19.99 -27.84 8.85
CA PRO A 286 -19.29 -26.64 8.41
C PRO A 286 -18.48 -26.86 7.12
N VAL A 287 -17.94 -28.07 6.95
CA VAL A 287 -17.09 -28.40 5.80
C VAL A 287 -17.94 -28.55 4.53
N ALA A 288 -19.07 -29.26 4.60
CA ALA A 288 -19.97 -29.39 3.46
C ALA A 288 -20.58 -28.03 3.07
N TRP A 289 -20.96 -27.22 4.05
CA TRP A 289 -21.47 -25.86 3.81
C TRP A 289 -20.43 -24.98 3.13
N ALA A 290 -19.20 -24.91 3.69
CA ALA A 290 -18.12 -24.09 3.15
C ALA A 290 -17.69 -24.54 1.75
N ARG A 291 -17.68 -25.85 1.48
CA ARG A 291 -17.45 -26.40 0.15
C ARG A 291 -18.50 -25.93 -0.85
N ALA A 292 -19.77 -25.88 -0.47
CA ALA A 292 -20.83 -25.37 -1.34
C ALA A 292 -20.60 -23.89 -1.69
N GLN A 293 -20.22 -23.07 -0.72
CA GLN A 293 -19.88 -21.65 -0.96
C GLN A 293 -18.62 -21.48 -1.82
N CYS A 294 -17.59 -22.30 -1.59
CA CYS A 294 -16.37 -22.29 -2.42
C CYS A 294 -16.68 -22.62 -3.89
N LEU A 295 -17.59 -23.58 -4.15
CA LEU A 295 -18.05 -23.91 -5.50
C LEU A 295 -18.85 -22.78 -6.14
N ALA A 296 -19.76 -22.15 -5.38
CA ALA A 296 -20.55 -21.02 -5.87
C ALA A 296 -19.66 -19.80 -6.21
N TRP A 297 -18.64 -19.53 -5.38
CA TRP A 297 -17.63 -18.52 -5.66
C TRP A 297 -16.82 -18.86 -6.92
N GLU A 298 -16.42 -20.11 -7.12
CA GLU A 298 -15.69 -20.53 -8.32
C GLU A 298 -16.52 -20.35 -9.60
N GLU A 299 -17.84 -20.59 -9.53
CA GLU A 299 -18.78 -20.33 -10.63
C GLU A 299 -18.98 -18.84 -10.90
N LEU A 300 -19.00 -18.00 -9.85
CA LEU A 300 -19.01 -16.55 -10.02
C LEU A 300 -17.72 -16.07 -10.70
N GLU A 301 -16.57 -16.57 -10.29
CA GLU A 301 -15.27 -16.24 -10.89
C GLU A 301 -15.21 -16.58 -12.39
N ASP A 302 -15.90 -17.62 -12.84
CA ASP A 302 -16.03 -17.96 -14.28
C ASP A 302 -16.82 -16.92 -15.09
N GLN A 303 -17.70 -16.15 -14.42
CA GLN A 303 -18.51 -15.11 -15.05
C GLN A 303 -17.85 -13.73 -15.00
N LEU A 304 -16.85 -13.56 -14.14
CA LEU A 304 -16.14 -12.28 -13.95
C LEU A 304 -14.99 -12.14 -14.93
N PRO A 305 -14.64 -10.89 -15.32
CA PRO A 305 -13.48 -10.66 -16.18
C PRO A 305 -12.18 -11.06 -15.48
N ASN A 306 -11.21 -11.49 -16.32
CA ASN A 306 -9.84 -11.71 -15.89
C ASN A 306 -9.18 -10.36 -15.58
N PHE A 307 -8.64 -10.23 -14.36
CA PHE A 307 -7.98 -9.02 -13.88
C PHE A 307 -6.45 -9.17 -13.77
N LEU A 308 -5.92 -10.39 -13.95
CA LEU A 308 -4.52 -10.72 -13.69
C LEU A 308 -3.54 -9.99 -14.63
N GLU A 309 -3.98 -9.64 -15.83
CA GLU A 309 -3.15 -8.98 -16.85
C GLU A 309 -2.82 -7.51 -16.52
N GLU A 310 -3.54 -6.88 -15.58
CA GLU A 310 -3.31 -5.48 -15.18
C GLU A 310 -2.46 -5.33 -13.92
N LEU A 311 -2.10 -6.45 -13.27
CA LEU A 311 -1.38 -6.43 -12.00
C LEU A 311 0.13 -6.30 -12.19
N PRO A 312 0.83 -5.55 -11.32
CA PRO A 312 2.27 -5.54 -11.32
C PRO A 312 2.82 -6.90 -10.86
N ASP A 313 3.91 -7.35 -11.48
CA ASP A 313 4.61 -8.55 -11.02
C ASP A 313 5.21 -8.34 -9.63
N CYS A 314 5.20 -9.42 -8.84
CA CYS A 314 5.88 -9.42 -7.56
C CYS A 314 7.40 -9.29 -7.74
N PRO A 315 8.07 -8.52 -6.86
CA PRO A 315 9.51 -8.57 -6.73
C PRO A 315 10.01 -10.00 -6.50
N CYS A 316 11.16 -10.35 -7.06
CA CYS A 316 11.66 -11.73 -6.98
C CYS A 316 12.22 -12.08 -5.59
N THR A 317 12.63 -11.08 -4.81
CA THR A 317 13.19 -11.27 -3.47
C THR A 317 12.59 -10.29 -2.46
N LEU A 318 12.64 -10.66 -1.18
CA LEU A 318 12.23 -9.76 -0.09
C LEU A 318 13.01 -8.44 -0.09
N ALA A 319 14.31 -8.49 -0.40
CA ALA A 319 15.15 -7.29 -0.47
C ALA A 319 14.70 -6.33 -1.58
N GLN A 320 14.31 -6.86 -2.76
CA GLN A 320 13.70 -6.05 -3.82
C GLN A 320 12.35 -5.48 -3.38
N ALA A 321 11.52 -6.28 -2.70
CA ALA A 321 10.21 -5.85 -2.22
C ALA A 321 10.27 -4.70 -1.23
N GLN A 322 11.22 -4.72 -0.31
CA GLN A 322 11.44 -3.63 0.65
C GLN A 322 12.08 -2.39 0.02
N ALA A 323 12.86 -2.57 -1.06
CA ALA A 323 13.54 -1.47 -1.74
C ALA A 323 12.68 -0.75 -2.79
N ASP A 324 11.68 -1.43 -3.37
CA ASP A 324 10.75 -0.90 -4.37
C ASP A 324 9.57 -0.17 -3.73
N SER A 325 9.89 0.83 -2.92
CA SER A 325 8.93 1.59 -2.12
C SER A 325 8.02 2.51 -2.94
N GLY A 326 8.21 2.62 -4.25
CA GLY A 326 7.30 3.37 -5.14
C GLY A 326 6.08 2.57 -5.59
N ARG A 327 6.20 1.24 -5.68
CA ARG A 327 5.14 0.35 -6.17
C ARG A 327 4.56 -0.55 -5.09
N PHE A 328 5.35 -0.87 -4.08
CA PHE A 328 4.98 -1.81 -3.02
C PHE A 328 5.12 -1.18 -1.64
N HIS A 329 4.22 -1.57 -0.75
CA HIS A 329 4.23 -1.16 0.65
C HIS A 329 3.97 -2.38 1.53
N THR A 330 4.55 -2.39 2.72
CA THR A 330 4.36 -3.43 3.73
C THR A 330 2.88 -3.71 4.01
N ASP A 331 2.53 -4.98 4.05
CA ASP A 331 1.21 -5.45 4.47
C ASP A 331 1.09 -5.41 6.00
N TYR A 332 0.07 -4.73 6.52
CA TYR A 332 -0.11 -4.60 7.98
C TYR A 332 -0.46 -5.91 8.68
N GLY A 333 -0.99 -6.91 7.96
CA GLY A 333 -1.30 -8.24 8.46
C GLY A 333 -0.11 -9.22 8.44
N CYS A 334 0.99 -8.89 7.75
CA CYS A 334 2.18 -9.74 7.66
C CYS A 334 3.45 -8.89 7.53
N ASP A 335 3.92 -8.38 8.66
CA ASP A 335 5.06 -7.49 8.78
C ASP A 335 6.09 -8.00 9.81
N ILE A 336 7.26 -8.40 9.31
CA ILE A 336 8.41 -8.83 10.12
C ILE A 336 8.86 -7.79 11.15
N GLU A 337 8.74 -6.49 10.87
CA GLU A 337 9.21 -5.43 11.79
C GLU A 337 8.28 -5.28 12.99
N ARG A 338 7.00 -5.59 12.81
CA ARG A 338 5.98 -5.60 13.86
C ARG A 338 5.81 -6.96 14.54
N GLY A 339 6.49 -7.99 14.04
CA GLY A 339 6.34 -9.37 14.52
C GLY A 339 4.95 -9.94 14.26
N SER A 340 4.27 -9.50 13.20
CA SER A 340 2.91 -9.96 12.86
C SER A 340 2.89 -11.45 12.51
N VAL A 341 1.75 -12.09 12.77
CA VAL A 341 1.49 -13.46 12.33
C VAL A 341 0.80 -13.44 10.96
N CYS A 342 1.45 -14.00 9.95
CA CYS A 342 0.96 -14.06 8.57
C CYS A 342 -0.14 -15.13 8.41
N THR A 343 -1.31 -14.91 9.03
CA THR A 343 -2.40 -15.89 9.18
C THR A 343 -2.83 -16.54 7.87
N TYR A 344 -2.96 -15.75 6.79
CA TYR A 344 -3.40 -16.24 5.48
C TYR A 344 -2.24 -16.73 4.59
N HIS A 345 -0.99 -16.54 5.03
CA HIS A 345 0.21 -16.90 4.28
C HIS A 345 1.19 -17.73 5.12
N PRO A 346 0.82 -18.98 5.48
CA PRO A 346 1.70 -19.84 6.27
C PRO A 346 3.06 -20.03 5.59
N GLY A 347 4.13 -19.84 6.36
CA GLY A 347 5.52 -19.88 5.87
C GLY A 347 6.08 -18.53 5.43
N ALA A 348 5.24 -17.49 5.29
CA ALA A 348 5.69 -16.13 5.09
C ALA A 348 6.16 -15.50 6.41
N VAL A 349 7.12 -14.58 6.34
CA VAL A 349 7.50 -13.69 7.45
C VAL A 349 7.20 -12.23 7.15
N HIS A 350 7.00 -11.89 5.88
CA HIS A 350 6.71 -10.54 5.43
C HIS A 350 5.96 -10.61 4.10
N CYS A 351 4.95 -9.75 3.96
CA CYS A 351 4.27 -9.51 2.70
C CYS A 351 4.28 -8.01 2.37
N VAL A 352 4.25 -7.71 1.08
CA VAL A 352 4.00 -6.36 0.57
C VAL A 352 2.77 -6.39 -0.34
N ARG A 353 2.07 -5.26 -0.43
CA ARG A 353 0.97 -5.07 -1.38
C ARG A 353 1.37 -4.02 -2.41
N SER A 354 0.87 -4.18 -3.63
CA SER A 354 0.87 -3.10 -4.61
C SER A 354 0.17 -1.90 -4.00
N VAL A 355 0.74 -0.70 -4.15
CA VAL A 355 0.15 0.53 -3.62
C VAL A 355 -1.06 0.96 -4.45
N GLN A 356 -0.95 0.79 -5.77
CA GLN A 356 -1.95 1.23 -6.73
C GLN A 356 -2.79 0.05 -7.19
N ALA A 357 -4.11 0.24 -7.19
CA ALA A 357 -5.04 -0.71 -7.76
C ALA A 357 -4.95 -0.69 -9.30
N SER A 358 -5.25 -1.83 -9.93
CA SER A 358 -5.36 -1.92 -11.38
C SER A 358 -6.42 -0.94 -11.90
N PRO A 359 -6.17 -0.22 -13.01
CA PRO A 359 -7.04 0.87 -13.44
C PRO A 359 -8.47 0.42 -13.78
N ARG A 360 -8.63 -0.72 -14.47
CA ARG A 360 -9.94 -1.16 -14.95
C ARG A 360 -10.69 -1.96 -13.90
N TYR A 361 -10.00 -2.88 -13.23
CA TYR A 361 -10.64 -3.88 -12.36
C TYR A 361 -10.55 -3.57 -10.87
N ALA A 362 -9.75 -2.56 -10.50
CA ALA A 362 -9.45 -2.21 -9.11
C ALA A 362 -8.93 -3.37 -8.26
N SER A 363 -8.16 -4.24 -8.89
CA SER A 363 -7.51 -5.39 -8.28
C SER A 363 -6.13 -5.02 -7.74
N GLY A 364 -5.62 -5.81 -6.81
CA GLY A 364 -4.31 -5.61 -6.19
C GLY A 364 -3.42 -6.84 -6.28
N GLN A 365 -2.15 -6.67 -5.93
CA GLN A 365 -1.18 -7.74 -5.83
C GLN A 365 -0.60 -7.79 -4.42
N GLN A 366 -0.66 -8.94 -3.78
CA GLN A 366 0.05 -9.23 -2.54
C GLN A 366 1.20 -10.19 -2.82
N CYS A 367 2.38 -9.89 -2.28
CA CYS A 367 3.62 -10.62 -2.51
C CYS A 367 4.23 -11.01 -1.17
N CYS A 368 4.36 -12.31 -0.91
CA CYS A 368 4.76 -12.85 0.38
C CYS A 368 6.07 -13.62 0.27
N TYR A 369 6.92 -13.47 1.28
CA TYR A 369 8.28 -14.00 1.26
C TYR A 369 8.59 -14.81 2.52
N THR A 370 9.38 -15.87 2.33
CA THR A 370 9.97 -16.64 3.43
C THR A 370 11.07 -15.85 4.15
N ALA A 371 11.50 -16.33 5.31
CA ALA A 371 12.66 -15.78 6.03
C ALA A 371 13.97 -15.79 5.20
N ALA A 372 14.09 -16.68 4.22
CA ALA A 372 15.21 -16.73 3.29
C ALA A 372 15.08 -15.70 2.14
N GLY A 373 14.03 -14.89 2.13
CA GLY A 373 13.75 -13.90 1.10
C GLY A 373 13.25 -14.47 -0.22
N THR A 374 12.82 -15.74 -0.24
CA THR A 374 12.23 -16.38 -1.43
C THR A 374 10.73 -16.10 -1.49
N GLN A 375 10.25 -15.66 -2.65
CA GLN A 375 8.82 -15.46 -2.90
C GLN A 375 8.07 -16.79 -2.79
N LEU A 376 6.96 -16.79 -2.04
CA LEU A 376 6.06 -17.93 -1.95
C LEU A 376 5.09 -17.90 -3.12
N LEU A 377 4.94 -19.03 -3.84
CA LEU A 377 3.98 -19.18 -4.93
C LEU A 377 2.80 -20.06 -4.52
N THR A 378 1.60 -19.72 -5.00
CA THR A 378 0.37 -20.48 -4.75
C THR A 378 0.40 -21.87 -5.40
N ALA A 379 1.28 -22.08 -6.37
CA ALA A 379 1.53 -23.37 -6.98
C ALA A 379 2.36 -24.33 -6.11
N ASP A 380 3.04 -23.84 -5.07
CA ASP A 380 3.86 -24.66 -4.17
C ASP A 380 3.28 -24.79 -2.76
N SER A 381 2.53 -23.79 -2.30
CA SER A 381 1.98 -23.78 -0.94
C SER A 381 0.68 -22.99 -0.86
N THR A 382 -0.11 -23.27 0.18
CA THR A 382 -1.29 -22.48 0.51
C THR A 382 -0.97 -21.10 1.07
N GLY A 383 0.31 -20.81 1.34
CA GLY A 383 0.78 -19.48 1.78
C GLY A 383 1.38 -18.62 0.67
N GLY A 384 1.10 -18.97 -0.58
CA GLY A 384 1.59 -18.24 -1.74
C GLY A 384 1.17 -16.78 -1.80
N SER A 385 1.90 -16.01 -2.60
CA SER A 385 1.59 -14.62 -2.97
C SER A 385 0.31 -14.57 -3.80
N THR A 386 -0.72 -13.84 -3.38
CA THR A 386 -2.01 -13.84 -4.06
C THR A 386 -2.28 -12.52 -4.78
N PRO A 387 -2.78 -12.54 -6.02
CA PRO A 387 -3.50 -11.39 -6.55
C PRO A 387 -4.84 -11.25 -5.82
N ASP A 388 -5.36 -10.04 -5.70
CA ASP A 388 -6.64 -9.74 -5.03
C ASP A 388 -7.60 -9.12 -6.05
N ARG A 389 -8.83 -9.63 -6.16
CA ARG A 389 -9.83 -9.05 -7.08
C ARG A 389 -10.23 -7.66 -6.63
N GLY A 390 -10.45 -7.47 -5.34
CA GLY A 390 -10.66 -6.17 -4.71
C GLY A 390 -9.35 -5.71 -4.07
N HIS A 391 -8.81 -4.59 -4.52
CA HIS A 391 -7.66 -3.97 -3.86
C HIS A 391 -8.03 -3.58 -2.43
N ASP A 392 -7.22 -3.98 -1.45
CA ASP A 392 -7.48 -3.75 -0.03
C ASP A 392 -7.69 -2.26 0.30
N TRP A 393 -6.90 -1.37 -0.29
CA TRP A 393 -7.08 0.07 -0.07
C TRP A 393 -8.19 0.69 -0.93
N GLY A 394 -8.89 -0.12 -1.74
CA GLY A 394 -9.88 0.33 -2.70
C GLY A 394 -9.26 1.14 -3.84
N ALA A 395 -10.13 1.74 -4.67
CA ALA A 395 -9.71 2.68 -5.72
C ALA A 395 -10.86 3.60 -6.15
N PRO A 396 -10.63 4.88 -6.47
CA PRO A 396 -11.66 5.71 -7.09
C PRO A 396 -12.18 5.09 -8.41
N PRO A 397 -13.48 5.20 -8.74
CA PRO A 397 -14.58 5.63 -7.87
C PRO A 397 -14.92 4.53 -6.84
N PHE A 398 -14.72 4.82 -5.54
CA PHE A 398 -14.76 3.82 -4.48
C PHE A 398 -16.12 3.13 -4.27
N ARG A 399 -17.24 3.82 -4.53
CA ARG A 399 -18.60 3.27 -4.37
C ARG A 399 -19.00 2.25 -5.44
N THR A 400 -18.11 1.94 -6.37
CA THR A 400 -18.35 1.00 -7.47
C THR A 400 -17.55 -0.27 -7.22
N PRO A 401 -18.12 -1.28 -6.53
CA PRO A 401 -17.60 -2.65 -6.49
C PRO A 401 -16.70 -3.09 -7.68
N PRO A 402 -15.58 -3.79 -7.44
CA PRO A 402 -15.02 -4.20 -6.14
C PRO A 402 -14.02 -3.15 -5.59
N ARG A 403 -14.42 -1.87 -5.59
CA ARG A 403 -13.53 -0.73 -5.27
C ARG A 403 -13.62 -0.20 -3.84
N VAL A 404 -14.46 -0.78 -2.99
CA VAL A 404 -14.71 -0.25 -1.64
C VAL A 404 -13.55 -0.65 -0.73
N PRO A 405 -12.83 0.32 -0.12
CA PRO A 405 -11.66 0.03 0.72
C PRO A 405 -11.99 -0.95 1.86
N GLY A 406 -11.18 -1.98 1.99
CA GLY A 406 -11.31 -3.12 2.90
C GLY A 406 -12.43 -4.08 2.52
N LEU A 407 -13.63 -3.55 2.28
CA LEU A 407 -14.86 -4.34 2.22
C LEU A 407 -14.98 -5.19 0.95
N SER A 408 -14.59 -4.66 -0.21
CA SER A 408 -14.58 -5.44 -1.46
C SER A 408 -13.54 -6.56 -1.40
N HIS A 409 -12.35 -6.27 -0.85
CA HIS A 409 -11.31 -7.27 -0.64
C HIS A 409 -11.80 -8.40 0.28
N TRP A 410 -12.46 -8.04 1.38
CA TRP A 410 -13.06 -9.03 2.27
C TRP A 410 -14.09 -9.94 1.58
N LEU A 411 -14.93 -9.37 0.72
CA LEU A 411 -16.01 -10.11 0.06
C LEU A 411 -15.52 -11.04 -1.05
N TYR A 412 -14.50 -10.64 -1.83
CA TYR A 412 -14.06 -11.42 -2.99
C TYR A 412 -12.83 -12.28 -2.76
N ASP A 413 -11.99 -11.93 -1.79
CA ASP A 413 -10.67 -12.55 -1.60
C ASP A 413 -10.49 -13.17 -0.22
N VAL A 414 -10.97 -12.52 0.86
CA VAL A 414 -10.81 -13.06 2.23
C VAL A 414 -11.87 -14.11 2.55
N ILE A 415 -13.16 -13.81 2.45
CA ILE A 415 -14.22 -14.78 2.80
C ILE A 415 -14.23 -16.01 1.88
N SER A 416 -13.84 -15.84 0.61
CA SER A 416 -13.62 -16.96 -0.31
C SER A 416 -12.45 -17.85 0.10
N PHE A 417 -11.39 -17.28 0.71
CA PHE A 417 -10.33 -18.06 1.35
C PHE A 417 -10.85 -18.82 2.58
N TYR A 418 -11.76 -18.22 3.37
CA TYR A 418 -12.43 -18.96 4.45
C TYR A 418 -13.21 -20.16 3.92
N HIS A 419 -14.05 -19.95 2.89
CA HIS A 419 -14.85 -21.01 2.27
C HIS A 419 -13.99 -22.16 1.75
N CYS A 420 -12.90 -21.84 1.04
CA CYS A 420 -12.11 -22.85 0.33
C CYS A 420 -10.96 -23.46 1.14
N CYS A 421 -10.35 -22.70 2.06
CA CYS A 421 -9.08 -23.08 2.71
C CYS A 421 -9.21 -23.28 4.23
N LEU A 422 -10.00 -22.45 4.92
CA LEU A 422 -10.05 -22.46 6.40
C LEU A 422 -11.20 -23.29 6.96
N TRP A 423 -12.39 -23.15 6.39
CA TRP A 423 -13.58 -23.94 6.79
C TRP A 423 -13.74 -25.21 5.96
N ALA A 424 -13.11 -25.30 4.79
CA ALA A 424 -13.02 -26.52 3.99
C ALA A 424 -11.57 -26.83 3.59
N PRO A 425 -11.19 -28.10 3.41
CA PRO A 425 -9.85 -28.51 3.01
C PRO A 425 -9.67 -28.50 1.47
N ASP A 426 -10.22 -27.52 0.76
CA ASP A 426 -10.28 -27.46 -0.71
C ASP A 426 -9.44 -26.31 -1.30
N CYS A 427 -8.39 -25.89 -0.59
CA CYS A 427 -7.66 -24.66 -0.87
C CYS A 427 -7.05 -24.57 -2.28
N SER A 428 -6.76 -25.72 -2.91
CA SER A 428 -6.31 -25.78 -4.30
C SER A 428 -7.26 -25.08 -5.29
N ARG A 429 -8.57 -25.04 -5.00
CA ARG A 429 -9.55 -24.31 -5.84
C ARG A 429 -9.29 -22.81 -5.82
N TYR A 430 -9.11 -22.25 -4.63
CA TYR A 430 -8.79 -20.85 -4.43
C TYR A 430 -7.47 -20.48 -5.13
N MET A 431 -6.42 -21.26 -4.88
CA MET A 431 -5.08 -21.01 -5.41
C MET A 431 -5.01 -21.00 -6.94
N ARG A 432 -5.84 -21.82 -7.62
CA ARG A 432 -5.95 -21.80 -9.10
C ARG A 432 -6.58 -20.52 -9.63
N ARG A 433 -7.49 -19.90 -8.88
CA ARG A 433 -8.15 -18.62 -9.25
C ARG A 433 -7.34 -17.40 -8.82
N ARG A 434 -6.38 -17.59 -7.90
CA ARG A 434 -5.45 -16.56 -7.41
C ARG A 434 -3.99 -17.00 -7.65
N PRO A 435 -3.56 -17.21 -8.90
CA PRO A 435 -2.20 -17.64 -9.19
C PRO A 435 -1.18 -16.52 -8.90
N SER A 436 -0.07 -16.84 -8.24
CA SER A 436 1.03 -15.89 -8.03
C SER A 436 1.68 -15.46 -9.35
N SER A 437 2.15 -14.21 -9.41
CA SER A 437 3.19 -13.82 -10.36
C SER A 437 4.50 -14.55 -10.02
N ASP A 438 5.20 -15.09 -11.02
CA ASP A 438 6.49 -15.80 -10.85
C ASP A 438 7.73 -14.92 -11.07
N CYS A 439 7.51 -13.60 -11.00
CA CYS A 439 8.49 -12.51 -11.07
C CYS A 439 9.35 -12.44 -12.35
N ARG A 440 9.13 -13.30 -13.36
CA ARG A 440 9.96 -13.33 -14.59
C ARG A 440 9.96 -12.01 -15.36
N SER A 441 8.84 -11.29 -15.31
CA SER A 441 8.66 -9.97 -15.93
C SER A 441 8.83 -8.81 -14.94
N TYR A 442 9.13 -9.08 -13.67
CA TYR A 442 9.48 -8.03 -12.71
C TYR A 442 10.78 -7.32 -13.12
N ARG A 443 10.73 -6.00 -13.10
CA ARG A 443 11.84 -5.11 -13.44
C ARG A 443 12.02 -4.14 -12.28
N PRO A 444 13.15 -4.19 -11.54
CA PRO A 444 13.39 -3.26 -10.45
C PRO A 444 13.40 -1.79 -10.93
N PRO A 445 12.92 -0.84 -10.12
CA PRO A 445 13.06 0.58 -10.42
C PRO A 445 14.53 1.01 -10.45
N ARG A 446 14.79 2.14 -11.13
CA ARG A 446 16.08 2.85 -11.10
C ARG A 446 16.07 3.87 -9.97
N LEU A 447 17.20 3.98 -9.27
CA LEU A 447 17.36 4.81 -8.08
C LEU A 447 18.29 5.99 -8.39
N ALA A 448 17.86 7.20 -8.08
CA ALA A 448 18.71 8.38 -7.97
C ALA A 448 18.59 8.97 -6.56
N SER A 449 19.59 9.72 -6.11
CA SER A 449 19.58 10.29 -4.75
C SER A 449 20.29 11.63 -4.67
N ALA A 450 19.84 12.46 -3.73
CA ALA A 450 20.55 13.65 -3.30
C ALA A 450 20.61 13.73 -1.76
N PHE A 451 21.77 14.06 -1.20
CA PHE A 451 22.03 14.01 0.24
C PHE A 451 23.27 14.84 0.60
N GLY A 452 23.49 15.15 1.88
CA GLY A 452 24.67 15.96 2.28
C GLY A 452 24.59 17.39 1.77
N ASP A 453 25.68 17.91 1.19
CA ASP A 453 25.85 19.34 0.90
C ASP A 453 25.55 19.86 -0.54
N PRO A 454 24.38 19.58 -1.12
CA PRO A 454 24.00 18.26 -1.59
C PRO A 454 24.98 17.67 -2.63
N HIS A 455 25.29 16.39 -2.42
CA HIS A 455 25.80 15.45 -3.40
C HIS A 455 24.65 14.81 -4.16
N PHE A 456 24.87 14.48 -5.43
CA PHE A 456 23.92 13.83 -6.30
C PHE A 456 24.50 12.55 -6.86
N ILE A 457 23.67 11.51 -6.94
CA ILE A 457 23.89 10.31 -7.73
C ILE A 457 22.69 10.18 -8.67
N THR A 458 22.93 10.27 -9.98
CA THR A 458 21.92 10.20 -11.02
C THR A 458 21.39 8.77 -11.21
N PHE A 459 20.34 8.61 -12.01
CA PHE A 459 19.76 7.30 -12.27
C PHE A 459 20.73 6.31 -12.94
N ASP A 460 21.69 6.82 -13.72
CA ASP A 460 22.67 6.02 -14.47
C ASP A 460 24.04 5.96 -13.77
N GLY A 461 24.15 6.57 -12.58
CA GLY A 461 25.30 6.43 -11.68
C GLY A 461 26.37 7.50 -11.80
N ALA A 462 26.18 8.53 -12.62
CA ALA A 462 27.00 9.73 -12.56
C ALA A 462 26.84 10.39 -11.18
N ASN A 463 27.92 10.93 -10.62
CA ASN A 463 27.90 11.61 -9.34
C ASN A 463 28.61 12.96 -9.41
N PHE A 464 28.12 13.91 -8.61
CA PHE A 464 28.68 15.25 -8.52
C PHE A 464 28.21 15.95 -7.25
N THR A 465 28.89 17.04 -6.89
CA THR A 465 28.50 17.95 -5.81
C THR A 465 27.97 19.24 -6.39
N PHE A 466 26.82 19.72 -5.89
CA PHE A 466 26.27 21.02 -6.28
C PHE A 466 25.75 21.81 -5.08
N ASN A 467 26.61 22.66 -4.54
CA ASN A 467 26.34 23.57 -3.43
C ASN A 467 25.66 24.87 -3.90
N GLY A 468 24.48 24.79 -4.52
CA GLY A 468 23.71 25.97 -4.94
C GLY A 468 22.85 26.54 -3.81
N ARG A 469 22.74 27.87 -3.68
CA ARG A 469 21.72 28.53 -2.84
C ARG A 469 20.54 28.94 -3.72
N GLY A 470 19.37 28.33 -3.52
CA GLY A 470 18.23 28.54 -4.42
C GLY A 470 17.23 27.40 -4.45
N GLU A 471 16.46 27.34 -5.53
CA GLU A 471 15.44 26.32 -5.81
C GLU A 471 15.69 25.70 -7.19
N TYR A 472 15.76 24.38 -7.24
CA TYR A 472 16.24 23.63 -8.40
C TYR A 472 15.31 22.49 -8.79
N VAL A 473 15.26 22.22 -10.09
CA VAL A 473 14.56 21.06 -10.64
C VAL A 473 15.44 19.83 -10.45
N LEU A 474 15.04 18.95 -9.54
CA LEU A 474 15.74 17.67 -9.34
C LEU A 474 15.39 16.70 -10.47
N LEU A 475 14.10 16.63 -10.81
CA LEU A 475 13.57 15.76 -11.86
C LEU A 475 12.35 16.39 -12.53
N GLU A 476 12.34 16.35 -13.86
CA GLU A 476 11.15 16.46 -14.68
C GLU A 476 11.04 15.19 -15.53
N ALA A 477 9.89 14.52 -15.51
CA ALA A 477 9.61 13.38 -16.38
C ALA A 477 8.35 13.61 -17.22
N THR A 478 8.54 13.66 -18.54
CA THR A 478 7.50 14.06 -19.50
C THR A 478 6.39 13.02 -19.65
N LEU A 479 6.67 11.73 -19.39
CA LEU A 479 5.74 10.62 -19.52
C LEU A 479 4.43 10.84 -18.73
N THR A 480 4.55 11.35 -17.49
CA THR A 480 3.43 11.56 -16.58
C THR A 480 3.32 13.00 -16.09
N ASN A 481 4.14 13.90 -16.64
CA ASN A 481 4.33 15.25 -16.12
C ASN A 481 4.72 15.26 -14.63
N LEU A 482 5.59 14.33 -14.24
CA LEU A 482 6.17 14.26 -12.89
C LEU A 482 7.22 15.35 -12.74
N ARG A 483 7.14 16.11 -11.64
CA ARG A 483 8.06 17.18 -11.28
C ARG A 483 8.50 17.01 -9.83
N VAL A 484 9.81 17.05 -9.60
CA VAL A 484 10.43 17.06 -8.27
C VAL A 484 11.37 18.26 -8.19
N GLN A 485 11.16 19.10 -7.18
CA GLN A 485 11.93 20.33 -6.96
C GLN A 485 12.52 20.33 -5.56
N GLY A 486 13.71 20.90 -5.40
CA GLY A 486 14.39 21.03 -4.11
C GLY A 486 14.77 22.47 -3.82
N ARG A 487 14.65 22.89 -2.57
CA ARG A 487 15.22 24.14 -2.05
C ARG A 487 16.51 23.83 -1.30
N ALA A 488 17.58 24.55 -1.61
CA ALA A 488 18.87 24.40 -0.96
C ALA A 488 19.30 25.72 -0.29
N GLU A 489 19.70 25.62 0.98
CA GLU A 489 20.05 26.76 1.82
C GLU A 489 21.35 26.51 2.58
N PRO A 490 22.11 27.56 2.91
CA PRO A 490 23.28 27.42 3.78
C PRO A 490 22.89 26.93 5.17
N GLY A 491 23.71 26.04 5.74
CA GLY A 491 23.61 25.69 7.15
C GLY A 491 23.95 26.88 8.07
N THR A 492 23.49 26.80 9.31
CA THR A 492 23.89 27.72 10.38
C THR A 492 24.61 26.94 11.47
N THR A 493 25.88 27.29 11.69
CA THR A 493 26.68 26.80 12.82
C THR A 493 26.03 27.15 14.18
N PRO A 494 26.37 26.44 15.27
CA PRO A 494 25.97 26.80 16.63
C PRO A 494 26.39 28.23 17.05
N GLU A 495 27.49 28.76 16.49
CA GLU A 495 27.92 30.15 16.72
C GLU A 495 27.16 31.20 15.86
N GLY A 496 26.21 30.77 15.03
CA GLY A 496 25.40 31.64 14.18
C GLY A 496 26.10 32.10 12.88
N THR A 497 27.32 31.65 12.61
CA THR A 497 27.97 31.81 11.31
C THR A 497 27.31 30.92 10.25
N ARG A 498 27.18 31.43 9.02
CA ARG A 498 26.64 30.68 7.88
C ARG A 498 27.73 29.79 7.30
N ASP A 499 27.39 28.52 7.05
CA ASP A 499 28.27 27.59 6.37
C ASP A 499 28.54 28.06 4.93
N ARG A 500 29.70 27.66 4.39
CA ARG A 500 30.05 27.92 2.99
C ARG A 500 29.43 26.90 2.03
N GLY A 501 28.83 25.83 2.55
CA GLY A 501 28.04 24.86 1.81
C GLY A 501 26.53 25.08 1.98
N THR A 502 25.73 24.41 1.16
CA THR A 502 24.27 24.37 1.26
C THR A 502 23.78 22.95 1.45
N GLY A 503 22.52 22.76 1.83
CA GLY A 503 21.88 21.45 1.82
C GLY A 503 20.39 21.60 1.57
N LEU A 504 19.72 20.49 1.25
CA LEU A 504 18.29 20.51 0.96
C LEU A 504 17.48 20.82 2.23
N THR A 505 16.60 21.82 2.15
CA THR A 505 15.70 22.22 3.26
C THR A 505 14.24 22.00 2.93
N ALA A 506 13.89 21.85 1.65
CA ALA A 506 12.56 21.46 1.19
C ALA A 506 12.64 20.64 -0.10
N VAL A 507 11.75 19.68 -0.26
CA VAL A 507 11.54 18.88 -1.47
C VAL A 507 10.05 18.84 -1.78
N ALA A 508 9.65 19.23 -3.00
CA ALA A 508 8.27 19.22 -3.44
C ALA A 508 8.07 18.34 -4.67
N VAL A 509 6.92 17.66 -4.76
CA VAL A 509 6.59 16.73 -5.83
C VAL A 509 5.13 16.88 -6.30
N GLN A 510 4.93 16.70 -7.60
CA GLN A 510 3.61 16.57 -8.23
C GLN A 510 3.71 15.68 -9.48
N GLU A 511 2.69 14.86 -9.73
CA GLU A 511 2.53 14.08 -10.97
C GLU A 511 1.21 14.43 -11.67
N GLY A 512 1.29 14.96 -12.90
CA GLY A 512 0.10 15.32 -13.66
C GLY A 512 -0.76 16.35 -12.93
N ASN A 513 -1.98 15.93 -12.57
CA ASN A 513 -2.95 16.74 -11.81
C ASN A 513 -3.13 16.24 -10.37
N SER A 514 -2.16 15.49 -9.84
CA SER A 514 -2.15 15.08 -8.43
C SER A 514 -2.11 16.31 -7.51
N ASP A 515 -2.35 16.06 -6.23
CA ASP A 515 -1.98 17.02 -5.19
C ASP A 515 -0.48 17.36 -5.25
N VAL A 516 -0.11 18.51 -4.69
CA VAL A 516 1.29 18.90 -4.46
C VAL A 516 1.67 18.57 -3.03
N VAL A 517 2.72 17.77 -2.85
CA VAL A 517 3.31 17.49 -1.54
C VAL A 517 4.66 18.17 -1.43
N GLU A 518 4.87 18.96 -0.38
CA GLU A 518 6.17 19.52 0.00
C GLU A 518 6.59 18.98 1.36
N VAL A 519 7.78 18.40 1.45
CA VAL A 519 8.43 17.98 2.69
C VAL A 519 9.55 18.96 2.98
N ARG A 520 9.57 19.59 4.16
CA ARG A 520 10.56 20.62 4.53
C ARG A 520 10.96 20.57 6.00
N LEU A 521 12.06 21.22 6.33
CA LEU A 521 12.51 21.41 7.71
C LEU A 521 11.80 22.62 8.36
N ALA A 522 11.20 22.42 9.52
CA ALA A 522 10.55 23.49 10.28
C ALA A 522 11.58 24.30 11.11
N GLY A 523 11.79 25.57 10.75
CA GLY A 523 12.30 26.62 11.65
C GLY A 523 13.59 26.32 12.43
N GLY A 524 14.53 25.54 11.88
CA GLY A 524 15.83 25.25 12.50
C GLY A 524 15.84 24.16 13.58
N ALA A 525 14.70 23.51 13.88
CA ALA A 525 14.61 22.48 14.93
C ALA A 525 14.88 21.04 14.42
N GLY A 526 15.24 20.86 13.15
CA GLY A 526 15.42 19.53 12.55
C GLY A 526 14.12 18.70 12.45
N VAL A 527 12.95 19.33 12.62
CA VAL A 527 11.64 18.67 12.58
C VAL A 527 11.10 18.69 11.15
N LEU A 528 10.68 17.52 10.64
CA LEU A 528 9.97 17.42 9.37
C LEU A 528 8.57 18.04 9.44
N GLN A 529 8.26 18.83 8.42
CA GLN A 529 6.92 19.33 8.15
C GLN A 529 6.52 18.90 6.74
N VAL A 530 5.32 18.33 6.60
CA VAL A 530 4.74 18.00 5.30
C VAL A 530 3.59 18.96 5.02
N LEU A 531 3.56 19.51 3.82
CA LEU A 531 2.52 20.38 3.33
C LEU A 531 1.82 19.71 2.15
N LEU A 532 0.50 19.78 2.14
CA LEU A 532 -0.36 19.33 1.06
C LEU A 532 -1.04 20.55 0.47
N ASN A 533 -0.77 20.86 -0.80
CA ASN A 533 -1.32 22.05 -1.46
C ASN A 533 -1.12 23.32 -0.61
N GLN A 534 0.06 23.45 0.03
CA GLN A 534 0.47 24.57 0.89
C GLN A 534 -0.23 24.64 2.27
N GLU A 535 -0.99 23.62 2.64
CA GLU A 535 -1.55 23.44 3.98
C GLU A 535 -0.68 22.44 4.77
N VAL A 536 -0.31 22.77 6.01
CA VAL A 536 0.48 21.86 6.86
C VAL A 536 -0.37 20.65 7.26
N LEU A 537 0.13 19.44 6.99
CA LEU A 537 -0.49 18.20 7.42
C LEU A 537 -0.07 17.84 8.85
N SER A 538 -1.04 17.36 9.63
CA SER A 538 -0.79 16.69 10.90
C SER A 538 -0.68 15.18 10.70
N PHE A 539 0.26 14.54 11.39
CA PHE A 539 0.38 13.08 11.49
C PHE A 539 0.13 12.59 12.94
N THR A 540 -0.56 13.39 13.75
CA THR A 540 -0.87 13.04 15.15
C THR A 540 -1.88 11.91 15.25
N GLU A 541 -2.76 11.75 14.27
CA GLU A 541 -3.79 10.70 14.25
C GLU A 541 -3.52 9.60 13.23
N GLN A 542 -2.92 9.96 12.09
CA GLN A 542 -2.62 9.03 10.98
C GLN A 542 -1.17 9.18 10.53
N SER A 543 -0.47 8.05 10.36
CA SER A 543 0.89 8.00 9.80
C SER A 543 0.91 7.77 8.28
N TRP A 544 -0.26 7.73 7.65
CA TRP A 544 -0.44 7.51 6.22
C TRP A 544 -1.73 8.16 5.73
N MET A 545 -1.75 8.53 4.45
CA MET A 545 -2.89 9.19 3.83
C MET A 545 -3.01 8.78 2.36
N ASP A 546 -4.25 8.52 1.95
CA ASP A 546 -4.64 8.39 0.55
C ASP A 546 -5.04 9.76 0.01
N LEU A 547 -4.32 10.24 -0.99
CA LEU A 547 -4.41 11.59 -1.55
C LEU A 547 -4.69 11.51 -3.05
N ASN A 548 -5.04 12.65 -3.66
CA ASN A 548 -5.34 12.64 -5.08
C ASN A 548 -4.07 12.34 -5.90
N GLY A 549 -4.03 11.17 -6.54
CA GLY A 549 -2.95 10.72 -7.41
C GLY A 549 -1.70 10.21 -6.68
N MET A 550 -1.76 10.01 -5.35
CA MET A 550 -0.63 9.49 -4.58
C MET A 550 -1.03 8.91 -3.22
N PHE A 551 -0.18 8.05 -2.70
CA PHE A 551 -0.21 7.58 -1.33
C PHE A 551 0.98 8.16 -0.56
N LEU A 552 0.71 8.62 0.66
CA LEU A 552 1.69 9.26 1.54
C LEU A 552 1.83 8.43 2.82
N SER A 553 3.06 8.20 3.27
CA SER A 553 3.35 7.65 4.59
C SER A 553 4.47 8.42 5.27
N ALA A 554 4.32 8.69 6.57
CA ALA A 554 5.32 9.34 7.40
C ALA A 554 5.70 8.43 8.58
N ALA A 555 6.99 8.11 8.69
CA ALA A 555 7.52 7.30 9.78
C ALA A 555 8.07 8.22 10.89
N ALA A 556 7.42 8.21 12.06
CA ALA A 556 7.85 8.76 13.36
C ALA A 556 8.65 10.09 13.38
N GLY A 557 8.49 10.97 12.38
CA GLY A 557 9.16 12.27 12.31
C GLY A 557 10.48 12.31 11.54
N ASP A 558 10.98 11.17 11.02
CA ASP A 558 12.32 11.07 10.42
C ASP A 558 12.31 10.88 8.90
N SER A 559 11.25 10.29 8.34
CA SER A 559 11.13 10.06 6.89
C SER A 559 9.70 10.10 6.38
N VAL A 560 9.55 10.49 5.12
CA VAL A 560 8.29 10.57 4.39
C VAL A 560 8.44 9.81 3.07
N SER A 561 7.58 8.82 2.86
CA SER A 561 7.47 8.06 1.61
C SER A 561 6.26 8.54 0.81
N ILE A 562 6.48 8.87 -0.46
CA ILE A 562 5.47 9.37 -1.40
C ILE A 562 5.44 8.42 -2.59
N MET A 563 4.28 7.80 -2.83
CA MET A 563 4.10 6.75 -3.82
C MET A 563 3.07 7.22 -4.84
N LEU A 564 3.51 7.50 -6.06
CA LEU A 564 2.70 8.13 -7.11
C LEU A 564 1.94 7.08 -7.93
N SER A 565 0.84 7.48 -8.57
CA SER A 565 0.03 6.56 -9.39
C SER A 565 0.78 5.93 -10.57
N SER A 566 1.86 6.54 -11.05
CA SER A 566 2.74 5.91 -12.04
C SER A 566 3.62 4.78 -11.50
N GLY A 567 3.69 4.59 -10.19
CA GLY A 567 4.65 3.71 -9.52
C GLY A 567 6.01 4.38 -9.26
N ALA A 568 6.15 5.67 -9.57
CA ALA A 568 7.30 6.45 -9.10
C ALA A 568 7.24 6.64 -7.58
N GLY A 569 8.37 6.47 -6.91
CA GLY A 569 8.50 6.61 -5.45
C GLY A 569 9.49 7.69 -5.08
N LEU A 570 9.16 8.47 -4.05
CA LEU A 570 10.08 9.41 -3.40
C LEU A 570 10.16 9.08 -1.92
N GLU A 571 11.36 9.11 -1.37
CA GLU A 571 11.59 9.04 0.07
C GLU A 571 12.44 10.24 0.49
N VAL A 572 11.89 11.05 1.40
CA VAL A 572 12.54 12.25 1.93
C VAL A 572 12.78 12.05 3.43
N SER A 573 14.04 12.15 3.86
CA SER A 573 14.43 11.84 5.24
C SER A 573 15.34 12.91 5.82
N VAL A 574 15.21 13.17 7.12
CA VAL A 574 16.13 14.05 7.85
C VAL A 574 17.51 13.42 7.93
N GLN A 575 18.52 14.22 7.63
CA GLN A 575 19.91 13.81 7.62
C GLN A 575 20.76 14.93 8.22
N GLY A 576 20.96 14.89 9.54
CA GLY A 576 21.63 15.96 10.26
C GLY A 576 20.82 17.27 10.14
N PRO A 577 21.40 18.39 9.66
CA PRO A 577 20.71 19.65 9.49
C PRO A 577 19.95 19.78 8.15
N PHE A 578 20.03 18.79 7.27
CA PHE A 578 19.49 18.84 5.91
C PHE A 578 18.57 17.65 5.62
N LEU A 579 17.95 17.68 4.45
CA LEU A 579 17.17 16.58 3.90
C LEU A 579 18.01 15.74 2.93
N SER A 580 17.73 14.44 2.93
CA SER A 580 18.07 13.53 1.85
C SER A 580 16.82 13.19 1.05
N VAL A 581 16.98 12.92 -0.24
CA VAL A 581 15.92 12.43 -1.12
C VAL A 581 16.42 11.24 -1.94
N ALA A 582 15.61 10.19 -1.98
CA ALA A 582 15.76 9.07 -2.90
C ALA A 582 14.56 9.05 -3.86
N VAL A 583 14.82 8.91 -5.16
CA VAL A 583 13.80 8.83 -6.20
C VAL A 583 13.90 7.49 -6.92
N LEU A 584 12.79 6.76 -6.99
CA LEU A 584 12.66 5.45 -7.61
C LEU A 584 11.74 5.57 -8.84
N LEU A 585 12.26 5.27 -10.03
CA LEU A 585 11.48 5.30 -11.27
C LEU A 585 11.37 3.92 -11.90
N PRO A 586 10.15 3.43 -12.22
CA PRO A 586 9.97 2.23 -13.02
C PRO A 586 10.58 2.36 -14.44
N GLU A 587 10.90 1.23 -15.07
CA GLU A 587 11.56 1.15 -16.39
C GLU A 587 10.85 1.95 -17.49
N LYS A 588 9.52 2.12 -17.42
CA LYS A 588 8.76 2.92 -18.40
C LYS A 588 9.21 4.38 -18.51
N PHE A 589 9.91 4.90 -17.50
CA PHE A 589 10.45 6.27 -17.51
C PHE A 589 11.78 6.42 -18.27
N LEU A 590 12.36 5.32 -18.79
CA LEU A 590 13.56 5.39 -19.64
C LEU A 590 13.37 6.42 -20.75
N THR A 591 14.35 7.28 -20.96
CA THR A 591 14.43 8.37 -21.94
C THR A 591 13.46 9.54 -21.74
N HIS A 592 12.67 9.55 -20.66
CA HIS A 592 11.67 10.59 -20.41
C HIS A 592 12.07 11.62 -19.34
N THR A 593 13.24 11.47 -18.72
CA THR A 593 13.68 12.30 -17.58
C THR A 593 14.67 13.37 -17.99
N ARG A 594 14.73 14.43 -17.20
CA ARG A 594 15.75 15.48 -17.24
C ARG A 594 15.82 16.18 -15.87
N GLY A 595 16.91 16.88 -15.58
CA GLY A 595 17.11 17.58 -14.31
C GLY A 595 18.45 17.25 -13.67
N LEU A 596 18.62 17.61 -12.40
CA LEU A 596 19.84 17.29 -11.65
C LEU A 596 20.05 15.78 -11.41
N LEU A 597 18.99 14.97 -11.50
CA LEU A 597 19.08 13.51 -11.39
C LEU A 597 19.34 12.80 -12.72
N GLY A 598 19.61 13.56 -13.79
CA GLY A 598 20.10 13.03 -15.07
C GLY A 598 19.01 12.55 -16.04
N THR A 599 19.47 11.96 -17.14
CA THR A 599 18.63 11.42 -18.21
C THR A 599 18.65 9.91 -18.11
N LEU A 600 17.61 9.31 -17.53
CA LEU A 600 17.53 7.88 -17.30
C LEU A 600 17.53 7.11 -18.63
N ASN A 601 18.66 6.59 -19.06
CA ASN A 601 18.80 5.83 -20.31
C ASN A 601 19.88 4.73 -20.21
N ASP A 602 20.36 4.42 -19.00
CA ASP A 602 21.47 3.52 -18.69
C ASP A 602 22.83 3.99 -19.27
N ASP A 603 23.02 5.28 -19.57
CA ASP A 603 24.27 5.91 -20.02
C ASP A 603 24.64 7.15 -19.17
N PRO A 604 25.60 7.04 -18.23
CA PRO A 604 25.96 8.17 -17.37
C PRO A 604 26.64 9.32 -18.13
N THR A 605 27.06 9.14 -19.38
CA THR A 605 27.84 10.15 -20.11
C THR A 605 27.02 11.36 -20.56
N ASP A 606 25.68 11.25 -20.56
CA ASP A 606 24.76 12.33 -20.92
C ASP A 606 23.97 12.90 -19.73
N ASP A 607 24.25 12.45 -18.52
CA ASP A 607 23.54 12.90 -17.32
C ASP A 607 23.74 14.38 -17.01
N PHE A 608 24.86 14.97 -17.42
CA PHE A 608 25.14 16.39 -17.26
C PHE A 608 24.64 17.21 -18.47
N THR A 609 23.37 16.99 -18.83
CA THR A 609 22.69 17.71 -19.91
C THR A 609 22.06 19.00 -19.38
N LEU A 610 22.48 20.13 -19.96
CA LEU A 610 21.88 21.45 -19.72
C LEU A 610 20.47 21.52 -20.36
N ARG A 611 19.63 22.45 -19.91
CA ARG A 611 18.27 22.70 -20.46
C ARG A 611 18.26 22.97 -21.95
N ASN A 612 19.36 23.53 -22.49
CA ASN A 612 19.53 23.77 -23.93
C ASN A 612 19.95 22.53 -24.74
N GLY A 613 20.11 21.37 -24.09
CA GLY A 613 20.51 20.10 -24.70
C GLY A 613 22.02 19.89 -24.83
N LYS A 614 22.86 20.83 -24.39
CA LYS A 614 24.31 20.65 -24.39
C LYS A 614 24.73 19.73 -23.24
N VAL A 615 25.49 18.70 -23.57
CA VAL A 615 26.07 17.74 -22.62
C VAL A 615 27.45 18.22 -22.14
N LEU A 616 27.69 18.18 -20.83
CA LEU A 616 29.01 18.33 -20.24
C LEU A 616 29.65 16.95 -20.01
N PRO A 617 30.97 16.78 -20.23
CA PRO A 617 31.63 15.50 -20.03
C PRO A 617 31.69 15.11 -18.54
N LEU A 618 31.75 13.81 -18.25
CA LEU A 618 31.91 13.29 -16.87
C LEU A 618 33.18 13.80 -16.16
N SER A 619 34.20 14.20 -16.93
CA SER A 619 35.44 14.79 -16.41
C SER A 619 35.37 16.31 -16.17
N SER A 620 34.17 16.90 -16.22
CA SER A 620 33.98 18.33 -15.99
C SER A 620 34.43 18.73 -14.59
N SER A 621 34.98 19.94 -14.48
CA SER A 621 35.39 20.49 -13.19
C SER A 621 34.19 20.78 -12.29
N SER A 622 34.40 20.81 -10.97
CA SER A 622 33.37 21.17 -9.99
C SER A 622 32.71 22.54 -10.28
N ARG A 623 33.46 23.48 -10.88
CA ARG A 623 32.96 24.79 -11.31
C ARG A 623 32.04 24.73 -12.54
N GLU A 624 32.33 23.83 -13.47
CA GLU A 624 31.44 23.58 -14.62
C GLU A 624 30.16 22.87 -14.16
N LEU A 625 30.28 21.89 -13.26
CA LEU A 625 29.15 21.19 -12.66
C LEU A 625 28.27 22.13 -11.80
N PHE A 626 28.86 23.12 -11.14
CA PHE A 626 28.09 24.18 -10.46
C PHE A 626 27.26 25.03 -11.43
N ARG A 627 27.81 25.34 -12.62
CA ARG A 627 27.03 26.04 -13.67
C ARG A 627 25.93 25.17 -14.24
N PHE A 628 26.19 23.87 -14.40
CA PHE A 628 25.15 22.89 -14.74
C PHE A 628 24.03 22.86 -13.71
N GLY A 629 24.37 22.83 -12.41
CA GLY A 629 23.38 22.88 -11.35
C GLY A 629 22.54 24.16 -11.39
N ALA A 630 23.18 25.32 -11.62
CA ALA A 630 22.51 26.61 -11.73
C ALA A 630 21.58 26.72 -12.94
N ASP A 631 21.87 26.04 -14.05
CA ASP A 631 21.03 25.99 -15.25
C ASP A 631 19.66 25.34 -14.97
N TRP A 632 19.61 24.43 -13.98
CA TRP A 632 18.39 23.77 -13.52
C TRP A 632 17.63 24.53 -12.43
N ALA A 633 17.87 25.83 -12.26
CA ALA A 633 17.04 26.68 -11.41
C ALA A 633 15.55 26.59 -11.80
N VAL A 634 14.66 26.58 -10.82
CA VAL A 634 13.20 26.57 -11.02
C VAL A 634 12.75 27.87 -11.68
N GLU A 635 11.66 27.84 -12.45
CA GLU A 635 10.99 29.05 -12.92
C GLU A 635 9.83 29.43 -11.98
N ASN A 636 9.62 30.73 -11.72
CA ASN A 636 8.56 31.21 -10.81
C ASN A 636 7.17 30.62 -11.12
N ALA A 637 6.80 30.53 -12.41
CA ALA A 637 5.51 30.02 -12.84
C ALA A 637 5.35 28.49 -12.65
N SER A 638 6.47 27.77 -12.49
CA SER A 638 6.52 26.31 -12.39
C SER A 638 6.77 25.79 -10.98
N SER A 639 6.99 26.69 -10.01
CA SER A 639 7.33 26.36 -8.63
C SER A 639 6.22 25.56 -7.95
N LEU A 640 6.59 24.42 -7.37
CA LEU A 640 5.76 23.63 -6.47
C LEU A 640 5.92 24.03 -5.01
N LEU A 641 6.99 24.75 -4.68
CA LEU A 641 7.34 25.14 -3.32
C LEU A 641 6.43 26.24 -2.76
N THR A 642 6.19 26.17 -1.46
CA THR A 642 5.35 27.08 -0.68
C THR A 642 6.12 28.30 -0.20
N TYR A 643 5.44 29.46 -0.16
CA TYR A 643 5.97 30.74 0.34
C TYR A 643 5.02 31.32 1.40
N ASP A 644 5.06 30.74 2.59
CA ASP A 644 4.17 31.06 3.72
C ASP A 644 4.82 31.92 4.80
N SER A 645 6.02 32.45 4.55
CA SER A 645 6.68 33.42 5.43
C SER A 645 7.34 34.54 4.65
N TRP A 646 7.49 35.71 5.28
CA TRP A 646 8.21 36.83 4.67
C TRP A 646 9.67 36.51 4.37
N PHE A 647 10.29 35.60 5.11
CA PHE A 647 11.62 35.08 4.79
C PHE A 647 11.62 34.39 3.42
N LEU A 648 10.71 33.44 3.21
CA LEU A 648 10.61 32.69 1.96
C LEU A 648 10.23 33.59 0.78
N VAL A 649 9.28 34.50 0.99
CA VAL A 649 8.86 35.48 -0.02
C VAL A 649 10.04 36.37 -0.44
N ASN A 650 10.75 36.96 0.51
CA ASN A 650 11.81 37.93 0.22
C ASN A 650 13.09 37.29 -0.31
N ASN A 651 13.38 36.03 0.03
CA ASN A 651 14.62 35.35 -0.37
C ASN A 651 14.45 34.43 -1.59
N PHE A 652 13.24 33.95 -1.89
CA PHE A 652 13.02 32.99 -2.98
C PHE A 652 11.92 33.40 -3.95
N LEU A 653 10.82 34.00 -3.50
CA LEU A 653 9.75 34.38 -4.43
C LEU A 653 10.10 35.62 -5.26
N TYR A 654 10.67 36.66 -4.61
CA TYR A 654 11.01 37.92 -5.26
C TYR A 654 12.46 38.01 -5.77
N GLN A 655 13.29 37.01 -5.47
CA GLN A 655 14.67 36.92 -5.93
C GLN A 655 14.80 35.92 -7.09
N PRO A 656 15.91 35.95 -7.85
CA PRO A 656 16.26 34.87 -8.75
C PRO A 656 16.28 33.52 -8.02
N LYS A 657 15.82 32.45 -8.69
CA LYS A 657 15.79 31.10 -8.11
C LYS A 657 17.15 30.49 -7.87
N HIS A 658 18.21 31.05 -8.45
CA HIS A 658 19.59 30.76 -8.12
C HIS A 658 20.30 32.05 -7.67
N ASP A 659 20.89 32.03 -6.48
CA ASP A 659 21.66 33.16 -5.96
C ASP A 659 23.05 33.19 -6.60
N HIS A 660 23.20 33.99 -7.66
CA HIS A 660 24.48 34.17 -8.37
C HIS A 660 25.59 34.79 -7.51
N THR A 661 25.26 35.37 -6.34
CA THR A 661 26.25 35.97 -5.43
C THR A 661 26.80 34.97 -4.42
N PHE A 662 26.16 33.81 -4.27
CA PHE A 662 26.62 32.75 -3.39
C PHE A 662 27.78 31.99 -4.05
N GLN A 663 28.94 31.97 -3.38
CA GLN A 663 30.11 31.24 -3.83
C GLN A 663 30.42 30.08 -2.87
N PRO A 664 30.20 28.81 -3.31
CA PRO A 664 30.46 27.66 -2.46
C PRO A 664 31.96 27.35 -2.35
N LEU A 665 32.30 26.48 -1.42
CA LEU A 665 33.59 25.78 -1.43
C LEU A 665 33.59 24.73 -2.55
N PHE A 666 34.63 24.74 -3.37
CA PHE A 666 34.86 23.68 -4.36
C PHE A 666 35.81 22.61 -3.78
N PRO A 667 35.61 21.31 -4.08
CA PRO A 667 36.48 20.22 -3.63
C PRO A 667 37.98 20.49 -3.77
N GLU A 668 38.38 21.11 -4.89
CA GLU A 668 39.79 21.39 -5.22
C GLU A 668 40.40 22.51 -4.37
N GLU A 669 39.58 23.29 -3.66
CA GLU A 669 40.00 24.45 -2.86
C GLU A 669 40.12 24.13 -1.36
N THR A 670 39.82 22.90 -0.95
CA THR A 670 39.87 22.49 0.46
C THR A 670 41.30 22.19 0.91
N THR A 671 41.87 23.04 1.76
CA THR A 671 43.09 22.73 2.54
C THR A 671 42.69 22.40 3.97
N PRO A 672 42.66 21.12 4.37
CA PRO A 672 42.16 20.76 5.68
C PRO A 672 43.17 21.12 6.78
N ASN A 673 42.67 21.60 7.92
CA ASN A 673 43.43 21.65 9.16
C ASN A 673 43.86 20.21 9.52
N PRO A 674 45.15 19.94 9.87
CA PRO A 674 45.62 18.58 10.16
C PRO A 674 44.80 17.80 11.19
N SER A 675 44.22 18.48 12.19
CA SER A 675 43.35 17.82 13.18
C SER A 675 42.02 17.37 12.56
N GLN A 676 41.35 18.23 11.80
CA GLN A 676 40.10 17.89 11.10
C GLN A 676 40.32 16.81 10.04
N ALA A 677 41.46 16.81 9.35
CA ALA A 677 41.79 15.77 8.37
C ALA A 677 41.87 14.38 9.02
N THR A 678 42.39 14.31 10.25
CA THR A 678 42.55 13.05 11.00
C THR A 678 41.18 12.54 11.45
N GLU A 679 40.38 13.40 12.08
CA GLU A 679 39.02 13.05 12.55
C GLU A 679 38.10 12.65 11.38
N ALA A 680 38.16 13.37 10.25
CA ALA A 680 37.41 13.03 9.05
C ALA A 680 37.85 11.67 8.47
N ALA A 681 39.15 11.35 8.50
CA ALA A 681 39.64 10.04 8.02
C ALA A 681 39.15 8.89 8.91
N GLU A 682 39.15 9.06 10.23
CA GLU A 682 38.64 8.07 11.18
C GLU A 682 37.14 7.82 11.01
N LEU A 683 36.34 8.87 10.82
CA LEU A 683 34.89 8.75 10.64
C LEU A 683 34.53 8.25 9.23
N CYS A 684 35.08 8.85 8.19
CA CYS A 684 34.59 8.65 6.82
C CYS A 684 35.26 7.48 6.09
N GLY A 685 36.48 7.08 6.50
CA GLY A 685 37.30 6.13 5.74
C GLY A 685 37.47 6.59 4.28
N ASP A 686 37.08 5.73 3.33
CA ASP A 686 37.17 6.01 1.89
C ASP A 686 35.96 6.75 1.31
N ASN A 687 34.96 7.09 2.14
CA ASN A 687 33.78 7.83 1.68
C ASN A 687 34.14 9.31 1.40
N HIS A 688 34.34 9.63 0.13
CA HIS A 688 34.75 10.97 -0.31
C HIS A 688 33.69 12.05 -0.06
N PHE A 689 32.40 11.73 -0.17
CA PHE A 689 31.29 12.64 0.17
C PHE A 689 31.37 13.08 1.63
N CYS A 690 31.46 12.10 2.55
CA CYS A 690 31.62 12.37 3.98
C CYS A 690 32.85 13.24 4.27
N ARG A 691 34.00 12.92 3.66
CA ARG A 691 35.24 13.70 3.88
C ARG A 691 35.08 15.13 3.41
N PHE A 692 34.46 15.35 2.25
CA PHE A 692 34.19 16.68 1.73
C PHE A 692 33.25 17.45 2.64
N ASP A 693 32.14 16.87 3.08
CA ASP A 693 31.20 17.53 3.98
C ASP A 693 31.82 17.96 5.31
N VAL A 694 32.65 17.11 5.92
CA VAL A 694 33.40 17.49 7.13
C VAL A 694 34.33 18.68 6.84
N MET A 695 34.95 18.72 5.67
CA MET A 695 35.83 19.83 5.28
C MET A 695 35.07 21.12 4.94
N ALA A 696 33.91 20.99 4.28
CA ALA A 696 33.11 22.12 3.83
C ALA A 696 32.32 22.79 4.97
N THR A 697 31.84 21.98 5.93
CA THR A 697 31.01 22.44 7.06
C THR A 697 31.77 22.53 8.38
N GLY A 698 32.91 21.83 8.51
CA GLY A 698 33.59 21.66 9.80
C GLY A 698 32.87 20.73 10.78
N SER A 699 31.82 20.02 10.36
CA SER A 699 30.96 19.23 11.25
C SER A 699 31.07 17.72 11.00
N LEU A 700 31.56 16.98 12.01
CA LEU A 700 31.57 15.51 11.99
C LEU A 700 30.15 14.91 11.98
N SER A 701 29.16 15.63 12.54
CA SER A 701 27.77 15.18 12.51
C SER A 701 27.21 15.17 11.09
N VAL A 702 27.47 16.24 10.32
CA VAL A 702 27.07 16.33 8.90
C VAL A 702 27.77 15.24 8.09
N GLY A 703 29.09 15.10 8.25
CA GLY A 703 29.85 14.03 7.60
C GLY A 703 29.31 12.62 7.91
N ASN A 704 29.02 12.33 9.18
CA ASN A 704 28.45 11.03 9.57
C ASN A 704 27.09 10.81 8.91
N ALA A 705 26.24 11.83 8.90
CA ALA A 705 24.93 11.75 8.27
C ALA A 705 25.08 11.45 6.76
N THR A 706 25.98 12.16 6.06
CA THR A 706 26.33 11.93 4.65
C THR A 706 26.85 10.52 4.38
N ARG A 707 27.72 10.01 5.25
CA ARG A 707 28.19 8.62 5.20
C ARG A 707 27.03 7.63 5.26
N MET A 708 26.08 7.84 6.18
CA MET A 708 24.92 6.96 6.35
C MET A 708 23.98 6.98 5.13
N ALA A 709 23.65 8.15 4.57
CA ALA A 709 22.78 8.17 3.38
C ALA A 709 23.47 7.57 2.15
N HIS A 710 24.78 7.77 1.97
CA HIS A 710 25.50 7.10 0.89
C HIS A 710 25.49 5.57 1.08
N GLN A 711 25.66 5.07 2.31
CA GLN A 711 25.53 3.64 2.61
C GLN A 711 24.12 3.11 2.32
N TRP A 712 23.07 3.87 2.67
CA TRP A 712 21.69 3.50 2.37
C TRP A 712 21.42 3.46 0.86
N HIS A 713 21.92 4.45 0.11
CA HIS A 713 21.87 4.43 -1.35
C HIS A 713 22.53 3.17 -1.90
N GLN A 714 23.77 2.86 -1.49
CA GLN A 714 24.49 1.66 -1.95
C GLN A 714 23.76 0.37 -1.61
N HIS A 715 23.21 0.26 -0.40
CA HIS A 715 22.41 -0.89 0.02
C HIS A 715 21.16 -1.04 -0.86
N ARG A 716 20.46 0.06 -1.14
CA ARG A 716 19.26 0.04 -1.97
C ARG A 716 19.57 -0.31 -3.43
N VAL A 717 20.65 0.24 -4.01
CA VAL A 717 21.16 -0.19 -5.33
C VAL A 717 21.44 -1.69 -5.36
N GLN A 718 22.07 -2.22 -4.31
CA GLN A 718 22.35 -3.65 -4.21
C GLN A 718 21.07 -4.49 -4.14
N SER A 719 20.07 -4.06 -3.35
CA SER A 719 18.77 -4.73 -3.24
C SER A 719 17.98 -4.69 -4.56
N LEU A 720 18.10 -3.61 -5.34
CA LEU A 720 17.41 -3.43 -6.61
C LEU A 720 18.14 -4.04 -7.82
N LYS A 721 19.20 -4.81 -7.60
CA LYS A 721 19.87 -5.51 -8.72
C LYS A 721 18.89 -6.46 -9.42
N PRO A 722 18.83 -6.44 -10.77
CA PRO A 722 18.03 -7.40 -11.52
C PRO A 722 18.46 -8.83 -11.20
N VAL A 723 17.48 -9.71 -11.01
CA VAL A 723 17.70 -11.15 -10.88
C VAL A 723 17.01 -11.87 -12.04
N ARG A 724 17.38 -13.12 -12.28
CA ARG A 724 16.78 -13.98 -13.30
C ARG A 724 16.02 -15.11 -12.64
N SER A 725 14.75 -15.23 -12.98
CA SER A 725 13.86 -16.34 -12.60
C SER A 725 13.64 -17.25 -13.81
N CYS A 726 13.68 -18.56 -13.60
CA CYS A 726 13.28 -19.55 -14.61
C CYS A 726 11.77 -19.84 -14.60
N GLY A 727 11.04 -19.23 -13.67
CA GLY A 727 9.63 -19.50 -13.43
C GLY A 727 9.38 -20.84 -12.75
N TRP A 728 8.15 -21.03 -12.28
CA TRP A 728 7.73 -22.25 -11.61
C TRP A 728 7.82 -23.47 -12.55
N LEU A 729 8.35 -24.57 -12.03
CA LEU A 729 8.40 -25.85 -12.73
C LEU A 729 7.42 -26.83 -12.05
N ALA A 730 6.56 -27.47 -12.85
CA ALA A 730 5.54 -28.38 -12.36
C ALA A 730 6.13 -29.68 -11.79
N PRO A 731 5.54 -30.25 -10.72
CA PRO A 731 5.88 -31.59 -10.29
C PRO A 731 5.42 -32.63 -11.34
N PRO A 732 6.13 -33.78 -11.46
CA PRO A 732 5.70 -34.85 -12.33
C PRO A 732 4.36 -35.43 -11.85
N PRO A 733 3.44 -35.83 -12.76
CA PRO A 733 2.23 -36.56 -12.38
C PRO A 733 2.59 -37.82 -11.60
N ASN A 734 1.88 -38.11 -10.49
CA ASN A 734 2.23 -39.19 -9.55
C ASN A 734 3.64 -39.06 -8.93
N GLY A 735 4.11 -37.82 -8.77
CA GLY A 735 5.32 -37.51 -8.04
C GLY A 735 5.25 -36.14 -7.39
N LEU A 736 6.38 -35.74 -6.84
CA LEU A 736 6.56 -34.53 -6.04
C LEU A 736 7.82 -33.80 -6.53
N LYS A 737 7.88 -32.51 -6.24
CA LYS A 737 9.04 -31.65 -6.47
C LYS A 737 9.49 -31.09 -5.12
N GLU A 738 10.79 -31.12 -4.88
CA GLU A 738 11.45 -30.45 -3.76
C GLU A 738 12.21 -29.21 -4.28
N GLY A 739 12.06 -28.09 -3.57
CA GLY A 739 12.61 -26.79 -3.94
C GLY A 739 11.54 -25.79 -4.37
N ILE A 740 11.55 -24.62 -3.72
CA ILE A 740 10.58 -23.53 -3.90
C ILE A 740 11.22 -22.24 -4.45
N SER A 741 12.52 -22.27 -4.74
CA SER A 741 13.25 -21.15 -5.32
C SER A 741 13.49 -21.39 -6.81
N TYR A 742 13.22 -20.36 -7.62
CA TYR A 742 13.26 -20.41 -9.08
C TYR A 742 14.26 -19.43 -9.69
N LEU A 743 15.12 -18.84 -8.85
CA LEU A 743 16.16 -17.92 -9.29
C LEU A 743 17.36 -18.67 -9.87
N MET A 744 18.15 -17.98 -10.68
CA MET A 744 19.39 -18.50 -11.26
C MET A 744 20.26 -19.19 -10.20
N GLY A 745 20.69 -20.42 -10.50
CA GLY A 745 21.49 -21.25 -9.60
C GLY A 745 20.67 -22.16 -8.67
N SER A 746 19.38 -21.90 -8.49
CA SER A 746 18.49 -22.79 -7.72
C SER A 746 18.29 -24.12 -8.43
N THR A 747 18.22 -25.20 -7.66
CA THR A 747 18.00 -26.56 -8.16
C THR A 747 16.74 -27.14 -7.55
N VAL A 748 15.88 -27.72 -8.38
CA VAL A 748 14.70 -28.47 -7.96
C VAL A 748 14.94 -29.97 -8.16
N HIS A 749 14.49 -30.77 -7.19
CA HIS A 749 14.61 -32.22 -7.21
C HIS A 749 13.24 -32.86 -7.41
N PHE A 750 13.21 -34.00 -8.10
CA PHE A 750 11.97 -34.71 -8.44
C PHE A 750 11.96 -36.11 -7.85
N HIS A 751 10.81 -36.48 -7.29
CA HIS A 751 10.58 -37.79 -6.70
C HIS A 751 9.27 -38.36 -7.22
N CYS A 752 9.18 -39.68 -7.37
CA CYS A 752 7.94 -40.35 -7.69
C CYS A 752 7.27 -40.89 -6.43
N ASN A 753 5.93 -40.89 -6.43
CA ASN A 753 5.15 -41.51 -5.37
C ASN A 753 5.41 -43.02 -5.34
N SER A 754 5.08 -43.65 -4.21
CA SER A 754 5.22 -45.09 -4.04
C SER A 754 4.53 -45.87 -5.16
N GLY A 755 5.21 -46.87 -5.71
CA GLY A 755 4.73 -47.66 -6.85
C GLY A 755 5.07 -47.08 -8.23
N TYR A 756 5.75 -45.94 -8.30
CA TYR A 756 6.23 -45.33 -9.54
C TYR A 756 7.76 -45.22 -9.57
N SER A 757 8.34 -45.15 -10.77
CA SER A 757 9.77 -44.97 -11.01
C SER A 757 9.99 -43.75 -11.90
N LEU A 758 11.01 -42.96 -11.54
CA LEU A 758 11.34 -41.71 -12.24
C LEU A 758 12.02 -42.02 -13.58
N VAL A 759 11.52 -41.43 -14.65
CA VAL A 759 12.08 -41.49 -16.00
C VAL A 759 12.43 -40.07 -16.45
N GLY A 760 13.72 -39.78 -16.55
CA GLY A 760 14.25 -38.45 -16.85
C GLY A 760 15.33 -38.06 -15.85
N ALA A 761 15.63 -36.76 -15.77
CA ALA A 761 16.58 -36.24 -14.79
C ALA A 761 15.94 -36.14 -13.40
N GLU A 762 16.69 -36.49 -12.36
CA GLU A 762 16.26 -36.36 -10.95
C GLU A 762 16.25 -34.91 -10.46
N ALA A 763 16.96 -34.01 -11.16
CA ALA A 763 17.08 -32.62 -10.79
C ALA A 763 17.14 -31.72 -12.02
N SER A 764 16.74 -30.46 -11.83
CA SER A 764 16.90 -29.39 -12.81
C SER A 764 17.38 -28.11 -12.13
N THR A 765 18.43 -27.49 -12.65
CA THR A 765 18.98 -26.22 -12.18
C THR A 765 18.55 -25.06 -13.09
N CYS A 766 18.19 -23.92 -12.50
CA CYS A 766 17.87 -22.69 -13.21
C CYS A 766 19.14 -22.03 -13.75
N GLN A 767 19.20 -21.82 -15.07
CA GLN A 767 20.38 -21.36 -15.79
C GLN A 767 20.38 -19.83 -15.97
N ALA A 768 21.52 -19.28 -16.39
CA ALA A 768 21.70 -17.84 -16.57
C ALA A 768 20.82 -17.23 -17.68
N ASP A 769 20.36 -18.05 -18.62
CA ASP A 769 19.43 -17.65 -19.69
C ASP A 769 17.96 -17.61 -19.25
N GLY A 770 17.67 -17.93 -17.98
CA GLY A 770 16.31 -18.00 -17.46
C GLY A 770 15.57 -19.28 -17.85
N THR A 771 16.27 -20.34 -18.25
CA THR A 771 15.68 -21.64 -18.55
C THR A 771 16.12 -22.73 -17.58
N TRP A 772 15.28 -23.76 -17.43
CA TRP A 772 15.60 -24.95 -16.65
C TRP A 772 16.50 -25.89 -17.45
N SER A 773 17.61 -26.32 -16.85
CA SER A 773 18.59 -27.22 -17.50
C SER A 773 18.02 -28.55 -18.01
N ARG A 774 16.93 -29.02 -17.38
CA ARG A 774 16.20 -30.24 -17.73
C ARG A 774 14.68 -29.99 -17.60
N PRO A 775 13.85 -30.58 -18.47
CA PRO A 775 12.40 -30.53 -18.31
C PRO A 775 11.93 -31.39 -17.13
N THR A 776 10.69 -31.20 -16.67
CA THR A 776 10.05 -32.07 -15.66
C THR A 776 10.09 -33.54 -16.13
N PRO A 777 10.59 -34.48 -15.30
CA PRO A 777 10.61 -35.90 -15.62
C PRO A 777 9.21 -36.53 -15.59
N VAL A 778 9.10 -37.83 -15.90
CA VAL A 778 7.83 -38.57 -15.87
C VAL A 778 7.92 -39.71 -14.85
N CYS A 779 6.89 -39.87 -14.03
CA CYS A 779 6.75 -41.03 -13.15
C CYS A 779 5.94 -42.12 -13.82
N GLN A 780 6.55 -43.29 -14.06
CA GLN A 780 5.90 -44.45 -14.66
C GLN A 780 5.62 -45.53 -13.62
N PRO A 781 4.51 -46.28 -13.69
CA PRO A 781 4.25 -47.38 -12.79
C PRO A 781 5.43 -48.36 -12.77
N GLY A 782 5.97 -48.63 -11.58
CA GLY A 782 7.07 -49.54 -11.39
C GLY A 782 6.67 -50.93 -11.88
N ARG A 783 7.46 -51.51 -12.80
CA ARG A 783 7.27 -52.91 -13.19
C ARG A 783 7.58 -53.77 -11.97
N SER A 784 6.53 -54.27 -11.30
CA SER A 784 6.69 -55.17 -10.17
C SER A 784 7.25 -56.51 -10.66
N TYR A 785 8.56 -56.65 -10.64
CA TYR A 785 9.24 -57.92 -10.88
C TYR A 785 8.78 -58.99 -9.88
N ALA A 786 8.18 -58.61 -8.75
CA ALA A 786 7.62 -59.55 -7.78
C ALA A 786 6.46 -60.37 -8.37
N VAL A 787 5.58 -59.78 -9.20
CA VAL A 787 4.47 -60.50 -9.85
C VAL A 787 4.99 -61.43 -10.94
N LEU A 788 5.93 -60.95 -11.76
CA LEU A 788 6.59 -61.76 -12.79
C LEU A 788 7.38 -62.92 -12.20
N LEU A 789 8.14 -62.68 -11.13
CA LEU A 789 8.90 -63.71 -10.42
C LEU A 789 7.95 -64.68 -9.72
N SER A 790 6.87 -64.24 -9.09
CA SER A 790 5.91 -65.16 -8.46
C SER A 790 5.15 -66.02 -9.47
N ILE A 791 4.86 -65.52 -10.68
CA ILE A 791 4.33 -66.33 -11.78
C ILE A 791 5.37 -67.35 -12.26
N ILE A 792 6.64 -66.94 -12.42
CA ILE A 792 7.73 -67.82 -12.85
C ILE A 792 8.00 -68.91 -11.80
N PHE A 793 8.18 -68.54 -10.53
CA PHE A 793 8.42 -69.48 -9.44
C PHE A 793 7.20 -70.35 -9.14
N GLY A 794 5.98 -69.80 -9.22
CA GLY A 794 4.75 -70.57 -9.12
C GLY A 794 4.59 -71.58 -10.25
N GLY A 795 4.88 -71.19 -11.49
CA GLY A 795 4.89 -72.08 -12.65
C GLY A 795 5.94 -73.19 -12.54
N LEU A 796 7.16 -72.85 -12.11
CA LEU A 796 8.23 -73.83 -11.88
C LEU A 796 7.87 -74.83 -10.77
N ALA A 797 7.21 -74.38 -9.70
CA ALA A 797 6.74 -75.26 -8.63
C ALA A 797 5.68 -76.27 -9.12
N VAL A 798 4.75 -75.84 -9.96
CA VAL A 798 3.75 -76.74 -10.58
C VAL A 798 4.42 -77.77 -11.48
N VAL A 799 5.38 -77.37 -12.32
CA VAL A 799 6.12 -78.31 -13.18
C VAL A 799 6.89 -79.33 -12.35
N ALA A 800 7.56 -78.90 -11.28
CA ALA A 800 8.25 -79.81 -10.36
C ALA A 800 7.30 -80.80 -9.70
N LEU A 801 6.10 -80.35 -9.31
CA LEU A 801 5.09 -81.19 -8.67
C LEU A 801 4.48 -82.22 -9.64
N VAL A 802 4.22 -81.82 -10.89
CA VAL A 802 3.79 -82.74 -11.96
C VAL A 802 4.89 -83.76 -12.27
N ALA A 803 6.15 -83.35 -12.34
CA ALA A 803 7.28 -84.26 -12.53
C ALA A 803 7.42 -85.25 -11.37
N LEU A 804 7.25 -84.79 -10.12
CA LEU A 804 7.26 -85.64 -8.93
C LEU A 804 6.12 -86.66 -8.97
N VAL A 805 4.90 -86.23 -9.28
CA VAL A 805 3.72 -87.12 -9.44
C VAL A 805 3.96 -88.12 -10.56
N TYR A 806 4.50 -87.70 -11.70
CA TYR A 806 4.87 -88.59 -12.80
C TYR A 806 5.90 -89.64 -12.38
N VAL A 807 6.96 -89.25 -11.65
CA VAL A 807 7.96 -90.18 -11.10
C VAL A 807 7.36 -91.14 -10.08
N LEU A 808 6.47 -90.68 -9.20
CA LEU A 808 5.77 -91.52 -8.23
C LEU A 808 4.83 -92.52 -8.91
N LEU A 809 4.09 -92.09 -9.93
CA LEU A 809 3.24 -92.97 -10.75
C LEU A 809 4.08 -93.99 -11.53
N ARG A 810 5.25 -93.59 -12.06
CA ARG A 810 6.18 -94.49 -12.77
C ARG A 810 6.82 -95.50 -11.83
N ARG A 811 7.21 -95.09 -10.61
CA ARG A 811 7.66 -96.00 -9.53
C ARG A 811 6.56 -96.98 -9.12
N ARG A 812 5.31 -96.53 -9.02
CA ARG A 812 4.16 -97.38 -8.71
C ARG A 812 3.91 -98.42 -9.81
N LYS A 813 4.09 -98.05 -11.09
CA LYS A 813 4.03 -98.97 -12.24
C LYS A 813 5.20 -99.96 -12.26
N SER A 814 6.40 -99.56 -11.84
CA SER A 814 7.57 -100.45 -11.71
C SER A 814 7.41 -101.46 -10.57
N ASN A 815 6.79 -101.08 -9.45
CA ASN A 815 6.54 -101.99 -8.31
C ASN A 815 5.38 -102.99 -8.57
N MET A 816 4.50 -102.72 -9.54
CA MET A 816 3.47 -103.68 -9.98
C MET A 816 4.02 -104.76 -10.95
N ALA A 817 5.23 -104.59 -11.49
CA ALA A 817 5.85 -105.56 -12.40
C ALA A 817 6.72 -106.62 -11.68
N SER A 818 6.90 -106.53 -10.35
CA SER A 818 7.76 -107.45 -9.58
C SER A 818 7.01 -108.53 -8.79
N TRP A 819 5.68 -108.64 -8.90
CA TRP A 819 4.87 -109.66 -8.20
C TRP A 819 4.23 -110.66 -9.18
N GLY A 820 5.08 -111.35 -9.94
CA GLY A 820 4.64 -112.39 -10.88
C GLY A 820 5.73 -113.43 -11.15
N SER A 821 6.06 -114.26 -10.15
CA SER A 821 6.74 -115.55 -10.36
C SER A 821 6.64 -116.45 -9.11
N GLN A 822 5.53 -117.22 -9.05
CA GLN A 822 5.35 -118.67 -8.76
C GLN A 822 6.17 -119.42 -7.68
N PRO A 823 5.70 -120.59 -7.15
CA PRO A 823 4.71 -121.52 -7.71
C PRO A 823 3.41 -121.72 -6.92
#